data_AF-A0A928JXL4-F1
#
_entry.id   AF-A0A928JXL4-F1
#
_cell.length_a   1.000
_cell.length_b   1.000
_cell.length_c   1.000
_cell.angle_alpha   90.00
_cell.angle_beta   90.00
_cell.angle_gamma   90.00
#
_symmetry.space_group_name_H-M   'P 1'
#
loop_
_entity.id
_entity.type
_entity.pdbx_description
1 polymer ?
#
loop_
_entity_poly.entity_id
_entity_poly.type
_entity_poly.pdbx_seq_one_letter_code
_entity_poly.pdbx_strand_id
1 'polypeptide(L)'
;MKKNAKKILCVLLIVTLLGSVFTELGMRALAKTNGDSGPLKWAISDDGVFTVNGVGYGENYSTSIVGSSACPWRSYRSQIKMIIVEEGVQAIGDYWFYNCSNVVSVELPESLVKIGASCFQGCSSLQNITIPSGCTEYYNNTFYNCSSLKWAVLPEDNSVSSTLHKIPSNTFYGCSNLENVWVGAGYTGIADNAFRNCSKLSALVWENELVSATGSNFPSGASFVGNTDLCNWCRDTSKNYINISGSCGSSLGYTYDLESKALSLTGSGAMTSSPWNSWKYFIYDVDFGSASSISEGAFKGCEYIGADITLPETVTSVKSNAFNGAGAESFTFEAKSINIESSAFAGNSNLVFFGKRGSGAYSYVLEERQTYSDWKYYCIDNHYYGQSNKCVYCDKQSDINVLEESGEHRYIYQHRDGKKLFYKCSHCTADDYSVNARDLLLDFSSALSYESAPYSQSNYDGRFDVLRDGYINAKDYVLISDIAEGKPTEYDVLLSNENATKQAKQLYAYIAKTYKNGIISGQQESTWVGGDDYEINYIHNQTSKYPAIRGLDFMGDDFSGVVSRAKKWAKKGGIVTICWHCSKNFDKSYNESKVVDDNGNPIPENMLTDEQWEAVLTSGTNENRAFLAGMDKAGNALKQLQDAGIPVLWRPFHEFDGAWFWWGKGGSEYFKRLWIMMYNHYTNDLGLNNLIWVLGYSHNGTDYGENLANWYPGNRYCDIVGADSYEVSQNGAEGRLYNPIYKIVGNAKPLALHETGLIPSEGQLEEVPWVWFMTWHTTWLTEDNWNERLNEVYNSDYVITLDELPNFGY
;
A
#
# COMPACT_ATOMS: atom_id res chain seq x y z
N MET A 1 -31.92 46.33 -1.79
CA MET A 1 -30.66 45.68 -1.37
C MET A 1 -30.69 45.10 0.05
N LYS A 2 -31.08 45.84 1.11
CA LYS A 2 -31.09 45.30 2.49
C LYS A 2 -32.11 44.16 2.77
N LYS A 3 -33.19 44.03 1.97
CA LYS A 3 -34.21 42.96 2.10
C LYS A 3 -33.81 41.62 1.46
N ASN A 4 -32.95 41.64 0.44
CA ASN A 4 -32.48 40.44 -0.27
C ASN A 4 -31.23 39.83 0.39
N ALA A 5 -30.36 40.66 0.98
CA ALA A 5 -29.25 40.18 1.80
C ALA A 5 -29.71 39.35 3.01
N LYS A 6 -30.84 39.73 3.65
CA LYS A 6 -31.42 38.95 4.76
C LYS A 6 -32.04 37.62 4.33
N LYS A 7 -32.60 37.53 3.11
CA LYS A 7 -33.16 36.28 2.57
C LYS A 7 -32.06 35.32 2.12
N ILE A 8 -30.99 35.83 1.51
CA ILE A 8 -29.82 35.04 1.10
C ILE A 8 -29.07 34.51 2.33
N LEU A 9 -28.92 35.33 3.38
CA LEU A 9 -28.34 34.87 4.65
C LEU A 9 -29.21 33.81 5.35
N CYS A 10 -30.55 33.94 5.31
CA CYS A 10 -31.46 32.92 5.86
C CYS A 10 -31.43 31.61 5.07
N VAL A 11 -31.32 31.66 3.73
CA VAL A 11 -31.28 30.46 2.89
C VAL A 11 -29.91 29.75 3.00
N LEU A 12 -28.81 30.50 3.09
CA LEU A 12 -27.48 29.94 3.39
C LEU A 12 -27.42 29.29 4.79
N LEU A 13 -28.05 29.90 5.79
CA LEU A 13 -28.20 29.31 7.13
C LEU A 13 -29.04 28.02 7.11
N ILE A 14 -30.13 27.99 6.32
CA ILE A 14 -31.01 26.82 6.23
C ILE A 14 -30.34 25.65 5.47
N VAL A 15 -29.51 25.94 4.46
CA VAL A 15 -28.82 24.91 3.66
C VAL A 15 -27.61 24.32 4.41
N THR A 16 -26.86 25.10 5.20
CA THR A 16 -25.84 24.56 6.11
C THR A 16 -26.47 23.82 7.30
N LEU A 17 -27.63 24.25 7.78
CA LEU A 17 -28.43 23.52 8.77
C LEU A 17 -28.91 22.16 8.25
N LEU A 18 -29.25 22.02 6.97
CA LEU A 18 -29.76 20.75 6.43
C LEU A 18 -28.65 19.72 6.16
N GLY A 19 -27.46 20.12 5.69
CA GLY A 19 -26.30 19.22 5.53
C GLY A 19 -25.72 18.72 6.85
N SER A 20 -25.65 19.60 7.86
CA SER A 20 -25.22 19.22 9.23
C SER A 20 -26.23 18.35 9.97
N VAL A 21 -27.52 18.38 9.58
CA VAL A 21 -28.57 17.53 10.16
C VAL A 21 -28.46 16.08 9.67
N PHE A 22 -27.95 15.82 8.47
CA PHE A 22 -27.78 14.44 7.96
C PHE A 22 -26.56 13.72 8.56
N THR A 23 -25.41 14.38 8.73
CA THR A 23 -24.26 13.83 9.48
C THR A 23 -24.57 13.67 10.97
N GLU A 24 -25.36 14.58 11.53
CA GLU A 24 -25.84 14.53 12.92
C GLU A 24 -26.83 13.37 13.16
N LEU A 25 -27.76 13.10 12.24
CA LEU A 25 -28.66 11.94 12.32
C LEU A 25 -27.89 10.62 12.20
N GLY A 26 -26.85 10.56 11.37
CA GLY A 26 -25.98 9.40 11.19
C GLY A 26 -25.14 9.07 12.43
N MET A 27 -24.44 10.05 13.01
CA MET A 27 -23.69 9.86 14.27
C MET A 27 -24.61 9.44 15.42
N ARG A 28 -25.79 10.07 15.55
CA ARG A 28 -26.72 9.80 16.66
C ARG A 28 -27.36 8.42 16.59
N ALA A 29 -27.45 7.82 15.40
CA ALA A 29 -28.05 6.49 15.20
C ALA A 29 -27.09 5.32 15.54
N LEU A 30 -25.77 5.57 15.59
CA LEU A 30 -24.74 4.53 15.80
C LEU A 30 -23.84 4.77 17.02
N ALA A 31 -23.98 5.91 17.72
CA ALA A 31 -23.20 6.23 18.90
C ALA A 31 -23.77 5.63 20.18
N LYS A 32 -22.91 5.01 20.98
CA LYS A 32 -23.17 4.61 22.37
C LYS A 32 -23.63 5.78 23.23
N THR A 33 -23.02 6.94 23.02
CA THR A 33 -23.38 8.20 23.66
C THR A 33 -22.91 9.36 22.78
N ASN A 34 -23.61 10.49 22.84
CA ASN A 34 -23.25 11.70 22.11
C ASN A 34 -23.70 12.95 22.88
N GLY A 35 -23.26 14.11 22.42
CA GLY A 35 -23.71 15.38 22.96
C GLY A 35 -23.09 16.56 22.22
N ASP A 36 -23.34 17.75 22.76
CA ASP A 36 -22.83 19.01 22.24
C ASP A 36 -21.72 19.56 23.15
N SER A 37 -20.85 20.38 22.59
CA SER A 37 -19.77 21.11 23.28
C SER A 37 -19.55 22.45 22.56
N GLY A 38 -20.41 23.42 22.85
CA GLY A 38 -20.48 24.68 22.12
C GLY A 38 -20.99 24.49 20.68
N PRO A 39 -20.29 24.98 19.65
CA PRO A 39 -20.68 24.77 18.24
C PRO A 39 -20.34 23.36 17.73
N LEU A 40 -19.59 22.57 18.51
CA LEU A 40 -19.14 21.25 18.13
C LEU A 40 -20.05 20.17 18.73
N LYS A 41 -20.10 19.03 18.04
CA LYS A 41 -20.80 17.82 18.48
C LYS A 41 -19.78 16.72 18.69
N TRP A 42 -20.05 15.86 19.65
CA TRP A 42 -19.21 14.71 19.95
C TRP A 42 -20.04 13.44 20.03
N ALA A 43 -19.43 12.32 19.66
CA ALA A 43 -20.03 11.00 19.73
C ALA A 43 -18.99 9.97 20.17
N ILE A 44 -19.43 8.92 20.87
CA ILE A 44 -18.62 7.76 21.23
C ILE A 44 -19.33 6.53 20.70
N SER A 45 -18.65 5.72 19.90
CA SER A 45 -19.13 4.43 19.41
C SER A 45 -18.94 3.31 20.46
N ASP A 46 -19.54 2.14 20.22
CA ASP A 46 -19.44 1.00 21.14
C ASP A 46 -18.03 0.40 21.24
N ASP A 47 -17.23 0.50 20.18
CA ASP A 47 -15.85 0.01 20.10
C ASP A 47 -14.81 0.98 20.68
N GLY A 48 -15.23 2.22 20.99
CA GLY A 48 -14.43 3.21 21.71
C GLY A 48 -13.83 4.32 20.85
N VAL A 49 -14.39 4.58 19.67
CA VAL A 49 -14.02 5.73 18.83
C VAL A 49 -14.76 6.98 19.30
N PHE A 50 -14.02 8.04 19.61
CA PHE A 50 -14.56 9.36 19.96
C PHE A 50 -14.45 10.29 18.76
N THR A 51 -15.58 10.67 18.19
CA THR A 51 -15.64 11.57 17.02
C THR A 51 -16.07 12.96 17.44
N VAL A 52 -15.39 13.98 16.91
CA VAL A 52 -15.74 15.40 17.06
C VAL A 52 -16.01 15.99 15.69
N ASN A 53 -17.13 16.69 15.53
CA ASN A 53 -17.41 17.41 14.31
C ASN A 53 -18.18 18.70 14.53
N GLY A 54 -18.43 19.41 13.43
CA GLY A 54 -19.01 20.75 13.42
C GLY A 54 -17.97 21.79 13.02
N VAL A 55 -18.43 23.04 12.95
CA VAL A 55 -17.59 24.16 12.49
C VAL A 55 -17.35 25.13 13.64
N GLY A 56 -16.09 25.39 13.95
CA GLY A 56 -15.69 26.41 14.93
C GLY A 56 -14.91 25.87 16.12
N TYR A 57 -15.09 26.53 17.27
CA TYR A 57 -14.23 26.39 18.44
C TYR A 57 -14.91 25.59 19.55
N GLY A 58 -14.27 24.51 19.99
CA GLY A 58 -14.70 23.72 21.13
C GLY A 58 -14.61 24.49 22.45
N GLU A 59 -15.52 24.19 23.38
CA GLU A 59 -15.54 24.79 24.72
C GLU A 59 -14.34 24.37 25.58
N ASN A 60 -13.90 25.24 26.50
CA ASN A 60 -12.86 24.90 27.47
C ASN A 60 -13.45 24.21 28.69
N TYR A 61 -12.86 23.09 29.09
CA TYR A 61 -13.22 22.37 30.31
C TYR A 61 -12.15 22.52 31.40
N SER A 62 -12.32 21.81 32.50
CA SER A 62 -11.41 21.80 33.64
C SER A 62 -11.37 20.41 34.27
N THR A 63 -10.45 20.22 35.22
CA THR A 63 -10.39 18.99 36.03
C THR A 63 -11.55 18.85 37.03
N SER A 64 -12.44 19.84 37.13
CA SER A 64 -13.58 19.85 38.06
C SER A 64 -14.51 18.65 37.85
N ILE A 65 -14.83 17.95 38.94
CA ILE A 65 -15.64 16.72 38.95
C ILE A 65 -17.15 17.04 38.86
N VAL A 66 -17.54 18.29 39.11
CA VAL A 66 -18.94 18.74 39.13
C VAL A 66 -19.08 20.14 38.52
N GLY A 67 -20.26 20.43 37.97
CA GLY A 67 -20.61 21.74 37.40
C GLY A 67 -20.40 21.84 35.89
N SER A 68 -20.73 23.00 35.33
CA SER A 68 -20.71 23.29 33.88
C SER A 68 -19.31 23.33 33.25
N SER A 69 -18.25 23.13 34.04
CA SER A 69 -16.85 23.16 33.60
C SER A 69 -16.24 21.76 33.45
N ALA A 70 -17.03 20.69 33.63
CA ALA A 70 -16.60 19.32 33.43
C ALA A 70 -16.88 18.88 31.99
N CYS A 71 -15.94 18.15 31.36
CA CYS A 71 -16.17 17.63 30.02
C CYS A 71 -17.34 16.61 30.01
N PRO A 72 -18.30 16.71 29.07
CA PRO A 72 -19.50 15.87 29.06
C PRO A 72 -19.24 14.36 29.01
N TRP A 73 -18.13 13.94 28.38
CA TRP A 73 -17.74 12.55 28.21
C TRP A 73 -16.81 12.00 29.30
N ARG A 74 -16.64 12.71 30.42
CA ARG A 74 -15.69 12.35 31.48
C ARG A 74 -15.82 10.92 32.01
N SER A 75 -17.05 10.41 32.12
CA SER A 75 -17.33 9.04 32.60
C SER A 75 -16.94 7.95 31.61
N TYR A 76 -16.69 8.30 30.35
CA TYR A 76 -16.36 7.38 29.27
C TYR A 76 -14.86 7.35 28.94
N ARG A 77 -14.02 8.14 29.62
CA ARG A 77 -12.59 8.27 29.31
C ARG A 77 -11.79 6.97 29.29
N SER A 78 -12.17 5.98 30.10
CA SER A 78 -11.55 4.64 30.08
C SER A 78 -12.04 3.75 28.93
N GLN A 79 -13.02 4.20 28.17
CA GLN A 79 -13.59 3.47 27.03
C GLN A 79 -13.14 4.06 25.69
N ILE A 80 -12.63 5.30 25.69
CA ILE A 80 -12.11 5.95 24.49
C ILE A 80 -10.74 5.34 24.17
N LYS A 81 -10.62 4.78 22.96
CA LYS A 81 -9.41 4.17 22.42
C LYS A 81 -8.84 4.93 21.22
N MET A 82 -9.70 5.61 20.48
CA MET A 82 -9.33 6.40 19.31
C MET A 82 -10.09 7.72 19.34
N ILE A 83 -9.44 8.79 18.88
CA ILE A 83 -10.04 10.11 18.74
C ILE A 83 -9.95 10.51 17.27
N ILE A 84 -11.08 10.95 16.71
CA ILE A 84 -11.17 11.48 15.36
C ILE A 84 -11.77 12.87 15.45
N VAL A 85 -11.01 13.88 15.02
CA VAL A 85 -11.52 15.24 14.88
C VAL A 85 -11.73 15.49 13.37
N GLU A 86 -12.98 15.73 12.98
CA GLU A 86 -13.37 15.86 11.56
C GLU A 86 -13.07 17.26 11.01
N GLU A 87 -13.01 17.34 9.68
CA GLU A 87 -12.84 18.61 8.98
C GLU A 87 -13.92 19.65 9.33
N GLY A 88 -13.49 20.91 9.44
CA GLY A 88 -14.30 22.04 9.88
C GLY A 88 -14.09 22.41 11.35
N VAL A 89 -13.57 21.50 12.18
CA VAL A 89 -13.25 21.79 13.58
C VAL A 89 -12.00 22.68 13.65
N GLN A 90 -12.17 23.92 14.12
CA GLN A 90 -11.08 24.90 14.17
C GLN A 90 -10.34 24.88 15.51
N ALA A 91 -10.99 24.46 16.60
CA ALA A 91 -10.31 24.30 17.87
C ALA A 91 -10.92 23.19 18.73
N ILE A 92 -10.07 22.46 19.42
CA ILE A 92 -10.45 21.62 20.57
C ILE A 92 -9.99 22.31 21.85
N GLY A 93 -10.88 22.43 22.84
CA GLY A 93 -10.66 23.26 24.02
C GLY A 93 -9.84 22.59 25.12
N ASP A 94 -9.65 23.33 26.22
CA ASP A 94 -8.87 22.87 27.36
C ASP A 94 -9.45 21.57 27.97
N TYR A 95 -8.58 20.64 28.37
CA TYR A 95 -8.92 19.38 29.06
C TYR A 95 -9.90 18.41 28.36
N TRP A 96 -10.10 18.51 27.03
CA TRP A 96 -11.03 17.62 26.30
C TRP A 96 -10.75 16.13 26.54
N PHE A 97 -9.50 15.70 26.40
CA PHE A 97 -9.09 14.31 26.52
C PHE A 97 -8.24 14.05 27.78
N TYR A 98 -8.39 14.90 28.80
CA TYR A 98 -7.66 14.78 30.05
C TYR A 98 -7.88 13.41 30.71
N ASN A 99 -6.81 12.64 30.91
CA ASN A 99 -6.78 11.27 31.43
C ASN A 99 -7.64 10.27 30.64
N CYS A 100 -7.74 10.41 29.31
CA CYS A 100 -8.20 9.34 28.43
C CYS A 100 -7.09 8.29 28.26
N SER A 101 -6.82 7.52 29.33
CA SER A 101 -5.62 6.69 29.46
C SER A 101 -5.49 5.58 28.42
N ASN A 102 -6.58 5.18 27.78
CA ASN A 102 -6.65 4.07 26.82
C ASN A 102 -6.59 4.52 25.35
N VAL A 103 -6.49 5.84 25.09
CA VAL A 103 -6.32 6.36 23.73
C VAL A 103 -5.00 5.89 23.16
N VAL A 104 -5.03 5.21 22.02
CA VAL A 104 -3.85 4.71 21.30
C VAL A 104 -3.51 5.62 20.12
N SER A 105 -4.54 6.14 19.44
CA SER A 105 -4.43 6.97 18.24
C SER A 105 -5.33 8.21 18.31
N VAL A 106 -4.86 9.28 17.67
CA VAL A 106 -5.56 10.57 17.53
C VAL A 106 -5.38 11.04 16.09
N GLU A 107 -6.49 11.35 15.42
CA GLU A 107 -6.53 11.97 14.08
C GLU A 107 -7.01 13.41 14.21
N LEU A 108 -6.23 14.36 13.68
CA LEU A 108 -6.49 15.79 13.69
C LEU A 108 -6.61 16.31 12.25
N PRO A 109 -7.58 17.19 11.94
CA PRO A 109 -7.83 17.68 10.58
C PRO A 109 -6.96 18.88 10.24
N GLU A 110 -6.74 19.16 8.95
CA GLU A 110 -5.94 20.33 8.53
C GLU A 110 -6.63 21.67 8.82
N SER A 111 -7.96 21.65 9.00
CA SER A 111 -8.72 22.82 9.47
C SER A 111 -8.48 23.19 10.94
N LEU A 112 -7.77 22.36 11.71
CA LEU A 112 -7.51 22.62 13.12
C LEU A 112 -6.48 23.73 13.30
N VAL A 113 -6.90 24.82 13.94
CA VAL A 113 -6.05 25.98 14.23
C VAL A 113 -5.52 25.94 15.66
N LYS A 114 -6.27 25.33 16.60
CA LYS A 114 -5.98 25.42 18.03
C LYS A 114 -6.23 24.15 18.84
N ILE A 115 -5.29 23.83 19.73
CA ILE A 115 -5.40 22.78 20.76
C ILE A 115 -5.28 23.41 22.16
N GLY A 116 -6.31 23.24 22.99
CA GLY A 116 -6.36 23.79 24.34
C GLY A 116 -5.33 23.23 25.32
N ALA A 117 -5.17 23.92 26.44
CA ALA A 117 -4.26 23.53 27.50
C ALA A 117 -4.65 22.17 28.09
N SER A 118 -3.65 21.33 28.37
CA SER A 118 -3.85 19.99 28.96
C SER A 118 -4.81 19.09 28.17
N CYS A 119 -5.03 19.34 26.88
CA CYS A 119 -6.03 18.65 26.07
C CYS A 119 -5.84 17.13 26.08
N PHE A 120 -4.61 16.63 25.88
CA PHE A 120 -4.27 15.21 25.90
C PHE A 120 -3.48 14.79 27.14
N GLN A 121 -3.48 15.60 28.20
CA GLN A 121 -2.73 15.28 29.42
C GLN A 121 -3.21 13.94 29.99
N GLY A 122 -2.29 13.00 30.21
CA GLY A 122 -2.55 11.69 30.79
C GLY A 122 -3.17 10.68 29.83
N CYS A 123 -3.13 10.93 28.52
CA CYS A 123 -3.36 9.91 27.50
C CYS A 123 -2.19 8.92 27.47
N SER A 124 -2.05 8.12 28.53
CA SER A 124 -0.87 7.31 28.80
C SER A 124 -0.58 6.22 27.76
N SER A 125 -1.59 5.80 26.98
CA SER A 125 -1.44 4.82 25.90
C SER A 125 -1.19 5.44 24.52
N LEU A 126 -1.23 6.77 24.39
CA LEU A 126 -1.04 7.45 23.11
C LEU A 126 0.39 7.18 22.63
N GLN A 127 0.53 6.57 21.46
CA GLN A 127 1.84 6.15 20.97
C GLN A 127 2.52 7.25 20.16
N ASN A 128 1.74 7.97 19.36
CA ASN A 128 2.24 8.87 18.32
C ASN A 128 1.33 10.10 18.24
N ILE A 129 1.86 11.25 17.82
CA ILE A 129 1.02 12.40 17.48
C ILE A 129 1.62 13.24 16.35
N THR A 130 0.77 13.64 15.41
CA THR A 130 1.07 14.66 14.39
C THR A 130 0.12 15.82 14.60
N ILE A 131 0.66 17.01 14.84
CA ILE A 131 -0.13 18.23 14.87
C ILE A 131 -0.13 18.83 13.46
N PRO A 132 -1.32 19.10 12.86
CA PRO A 132 -1.43 19.65 11.51
C PRO A 132 -0.67 20.97 11.33
N SER A 133 -0.16 21.20 10.12
CA SER A 133 0.69 22.38 9.82
C SER A 133 -0.02 23.72 10.10
N GLY A 134 -1.34 23.77 9.87
CA GLY A 134 -2.20 24.92 10.12
C GLY A 134 -2.53 25.19 11.60
N CYS A 135 -2.16 24.30 12.52
CA CYS A 135 -2.45 24.43 13.95
C CYS A 135 -1.45 25.37 14.64
N THR A 136 -1.70 26.67 14.54
CA THR A 136 -0.81 27.72 15.05
C THR A 136 -0.88 27.96 16.56
N GLU A 137 -1.82 27.35 17.29
CA GLU A 137 -1.93 27.52 18.74
C GLU A 137 -2.05 26.20 19.50
N TYR A 138 -1.07 25.87 20.35
CA TYR A 138 -1.25 24.85 21.39
C TYR A 138 -0.57 25.24 22.69
N TYR A 139 -1.16 24.84 23.81
CA TYR A 139 -0.88 25.44 25.12
C TYR A 139 -0.13 24.50 26.09
N ASN A 140 0.10 24.98 27.31
CA ASN A 140 0.83 24.26 28.34
C ASN A 140 0.21 22.87 28.64
N ASN A 141 1.07 21.92 28.98
CA ASN A 141 0.73 20.56 29.39
C ASN A 141 0.00 19.70 28.32
N THR A 142 -0.03 20.11 27.04
CA THR A 142 -0.87 19.46 26.02
C THR A 142 -0.72 17.92 25.98
N PHE A 143 0.50 17.39 26.11
CA PHE A 143 0.79 15.95 26.16
C PHE A 143 1.44 15.51 27.49
N TYR A 144 1.17 16.23 28.58
CA TYR A 144 1.74 15.92 29.90
C TYR A 144 1.39 14.48 30.32
N ASN A 145 2.39 13.68 30.71
CA ASN A 145 2.28 12.28 31.09
C ASN A 145 1.64 11.37 30.02
N CYS A 146 1.84 11.66 28.74
CA CYS A 146 1.62 10.67 27.67
C CYS A 146 2.78 9.66 27.66
N SER A 147 2.82 8.78 28.66
CA SER A 147 3.98 7.94 28.97
C SER A 147 4.39 6.95 27.86
N SER A 148 3.45 6.52 27.01
CA SER A 148 3.72 5.65 25.85
C SER A 148 4.03 6.41 24.57
N LEU A 149 4.00 7.74 24.58
CA LEU A 149 4.28 8.56 23.41
C LEU A 149 5.73 8.33 22.99
N LYS A 150 5.94 7.66 21.85
CA LYS A 150 7.24 7.37 21.25
C LYS A 150 7.77 8.57 20.45
N TRP A 151 6.89 9.27 19.73
CA TRP A 151 7.28 10.40 18.90
C TRP A 151 6.17 11.45 18.72
N ALA A 152 6.58 12.68 18.36
CA ALA A 152 5.65 13.79 18.11
C ALA A 152 6.14 14.72 16.99
N VAL A 153 5.25 15.08 16.07
CA VAL A 153 5.48 16.13 15.05
C VAL A 153 4.71 17.38 15.46
N LEU A 154 5.43 18.48 15.64
CA LEU A 154 4.88 19.80 15.95
C LEU A 154 4.56 20.56 14.65
N PRO A 155 3.62 21.52 14.68
CA PRO A 155 3.25 22.33 13.51
C PRO A 155 4.41 23.22 13.07
N GLU A 156 4.26 23.95 11.96
CA GLU A 156 5.26 24.91 11.45
C GLU A 156 5.58 26.01 12.47
N ASP A 157 4.57 26.48 13.22
CA ASP A 157 4.73 27.54 14.21
C ASP A 157 3.79 27.34 15.42
N ASN A 158 4.14 27.97 16.55
CA ASN A 158 3.25 28.15 17.69
C ASN A 158 3.13 29.62 18.08
N SER A 159 2.07 30.27 17.61
CA SER A 159 1.80 31.71 17.76
C SER A 159 1.05 32.08 19.06
N VAL A 160 1.09 31.22 20.11
CA VAL A 160 0.45 31.49 21.42
C VAL A 160 0.83 32.85 22.01
N SER A 161 2.00 33.38 21.68
CA SER A 161 2.41 34.76 21.98
C SER A 161 2.97 35.43 20.73
N SER A 162 2.47 36.62 20.41
CA SER A 162 2.88 37.41 19.23
C SER A 162 4.36 37.80 19.17
N THR A 163 5.11 37.51 20.24
CA THR A 163 6.54 37.80 20.38
C THR A 163 7.37 36.57 20.76
N LEU A 164 6.73 35.41 21.00
CA LEU A 164 7.40 34.21 21.51
C LEU A 164 6.78 32.96 20.88
N HIS A 165 7.45 32.46 19.85
CA HIS A 165 7.10 31.23 19.14
C HIS A 165 7.81 30.05 19.81
N LYS A 166 7.17 29.42 20.82
CA LYS A 166 7.85 28.44 21.68
C LYS A 166 7.08 27.14 21.84
N ILE A 167 7.82 26.06 22.11
CA ILE A 167 7.21 24.86 22.69
C ILE A 167 6.74 25.23 24.10
N PRO A 168 5.43 25.11 24.43
CA PRO A 168 4.88 25.53 25.71
C PRO A 168 5.44 24.79 26.93
N SER A 169 5.13 25.31 28.12
CA SER A 169 5.64 24.73 29.36
C SER A 169 5.03 23.36 29.60
N ASN A 170 5.86 22.41 30.04
CA ASN A 170 5.50 21.02 30.34
C ASN A 170 4.80 20.25 29.20
N THR A 171 4.88 20.68 27.93
CA THR A 171 4.17 20.06 26.81
C THR A 171 4.31 18.53 26.76
N PHE A 172 5.53 18.02 26.95
CA PHE A 172 5.87 16.59 26.97
C PHE A 172 6.39 16.13 28.33
N TYR A 173 6.10 16.84 29.41
CA TYR A 173 6.55 16.44 30.74
C TYR A 173 6.11 15.01 31.04
N GLY A 174 7.03 14.13 31.45
CA GLY A 174 6.70 12.76 31.83
C GLY A 174 6.36 11.82 30.66
N CYS A 175 6.59 12.24 29.42
CA CYS A 175 6.57 11.34 28.26
C CYS A 175 7.82 10.45 28.28
N SER A 176 7.86 9.48 29.19
CA SER A 176 9.06 8.68 29.49
C SER A 176 9.56 7.82 28.32
N ASN A 177 8.68 7.46 27.39
CA ASN A 177 9.04 6.72 26.17
C ASN A 177 9.27 7.62 24.95
N LEU A 178 9.22 8.96 25.09
CA LEU A 178 9.41 9.87 23.97
C LEU A 178 10.87 9.80 23.52
N GLU A 179 11.09 9.33 22.31
CA GLU A 179 12.41 9.13 21.71
C GLU A 179 12.79 10.28 20.80
N ASN A 180 11.83 10.83 20.05
CA ASN A 180 12.08 11.87 19.04
C ASN A 180 10.94 12.89 18.95
N VAL A 181 11.28 14.15 18.67
CA VAL A 181 10.34 15.23 18.38
C VAL A 181 10.85 16.09 17.23
N TRP A 182 9.97 16.37 16.27
CA TRP A 182 10.23 17.32 15.19
C TRP A 182 9.56 18.65 15.49
N VAL A 183 10.32 19.71 15.27
CA VAL A 183 9.95 21.08 15.57
C VAL A 183 10.01 21.88 14.28
N GLY A 184 8.87 22.41 13.85
CA GLY A 184 8.76 23.23 12.65
C GLY A 184 9.63 24.49 12.68
N ALA A 185 9.79 25.13 11.52
CA ALA A 185 10.73 26.22 11.30
C ALA A 185 10.45 27.48 12.14
N GLY A 186 9.20 27.72 12.55
CA GLY A 186 8.74 28.94 13.23
C GLY A 186 9.19 29.06 14.70
N TYR A 187 9.71 28.00 15.32
CA TYR A 187 10.01 28.00 16.74
C TYR A 187 11.32 28.71 17.07
N THR A 188 11.23 29.59 18.07
CA THR A 188 12.33 30.42 18.62
C THR A 188 12.85 29.93 19.97
N GLY A 189 12.21 28.91 20.58
CA GLY A 189 12.73 28.29 21.80
C GLY A 189 11.78 27.32 22.49
N ILE A 190 12.22 26.85 23.66
CA ILE A 190 11.53 25.84 24.48
C ILE A 190 11.21 26.47 25.84
N ALA A 191 9.97 26.37 26.29
CA ALA A 191 9.56 26.86 27.61
C ALA A 191 9.86 25.85 28.73
N ASP A 192 9.64 26.28 29.98
CA ASP A 192 10.07 25.55 31.17
C ASP A 192 9.53 24.12 31.22
N ASN A 193 10.42 23.18 31.53
CA ASN A 193 10.10 21.76 31.75
C ASN A 193 9.40 21.05 30.58
N ALA A 194 9.42 21.61 29.36
CA ALA A 194 8.72 21.03 28.21
C ALA A 194 9.05 19.55 27.99
N PHE A 195 10.28 19.12 28.28
CA PHE A 195 10.75 17.73 28.13
C PHE A 195 11.24 17.10 29.45
N ARG A 196 10.81 17.63 30.61
CA ARG A 196 11.22 17.06 31.89
C ARG A 196 10.69 15.64 32.04
N ASN A 197 11.54 14.72 32.49
CA ASN A 197 11.24 13.28 32.62
C ASN A 197 10.98 12.54 31.29
N CYS A 198 11.41 13.08 30.15
CA CYS A 198 11.49 12.33 28.89
C CYS A 198 12.76 11.47 28.86
N SER A 199 12.77 10.37 29.61
CA SER A 199 13.98 9.57 29.86
C SER A 199 14.59 8.91 28.63
N LYS A 200 13.81 8.70 27.55
CA LYS A 200 14.27 8.09 26.30
C LYS A 200 14.56 9.10 25.18
N LEU A 201 14.39 10.40 25.42
CA LEU A 201 14.51 11.41 24.38
C LEU A 201 15.96 11.52 23.92
N SER A 202 16.24 10.95 22.75
CA SER A 202 17.58 10.90 22.16
C SER A 202 17.85 12.08 21.24
N ALA A 203 16.83 12.59 20.54
CA ALA A 203 16.97 13.67 19.59
C ALA A 203 15.77 14.64 19.61
N LEU A 204 16.08 15.93 19.42
CA LEU A 204 15.15 16.94 18.96
C LEU A 204 15.62 17.40 17.58
N VAL A 205 14.74 17.28 16.58
CA VAL A 205 15.01 17.70 15.20
C VAL A 205 14.35 19.06 15.00
N TRP A 206 15.16 20.08 14.75
CA TRP A 206 14.72 21.48 14.63
C TRP A 206 15.07 21.97 13.23
N GLU A 207 14.11 22.55 12.53
CA GLU A 207 14.29 22.95 11.12
C GLU A 207 15.18 24.20 10.94
N ASN A 208 15.38 24.99 11.99
CA ASN A 208 16.23 26.20 12.06
C ASN A 208 17.18 26.20 13.27
N GLU A 209 18.18 27.11 13.30
CA GLU A 209 19.07 27.27 14.47
C GLU A 209 18.27 27.70 15.73
N LEU A 210 18.45 26.96 16.82
CA LEU A 210 17.79 27.22 18.10
C LEU A 210 18.29 28.53 18.73
N VAL A 211 17.40 29.53 18.85
CA VAL A 211 17.75 30.86 19.36
C VAL A 211 17.91 30.89 20.89
N SER A 212 17.19 30.03 21.65
CA SER A 212 17.37 29.92 23.11
C SER A 212 16.80 28.65 23.75
N ALA A 213 17.60 28.00 24.62
CA ALA A 213 17.15 27.04 25.63
C ALA A 213 17.71 27.43 27.00
N THR A 214 16.85 27.53 28.02
CA THR A 214 17.27 27.76 29.42
C THR A 214 17.59 26.43 30.10
N GLY A 215 18.68 26.41 30.89
CA GLY A 215 19.42 25.22 31.35
C GLY A 215 18.76 24.28 32.38
N SER A 216 17.43 24.16 32.39
CA SER A 216 16.67 23.20 33.22
C SER A 216 15.64 22.38 32.43
N ASN A 217 15.62 22.53 31.10
CA ASN A 217 14.55 21.99 30.23
C ASN A 217 14.84 20.59 29.67
N PHE A 218 15.98 19.98 30.00
CA PHE A 218 16.44 18.72 29.41
C PHE A 218 16.76 17.61 30.42
N PRO A 219 16.56 16.34 30.06
CA PRO A 219 17.20 15.20 30.72
C PRO A 219 18.72 15.28 30.55
N SER A 220 19.47 14.88 31.58
CA SER A 220 20.94 14.76 31.47
C SER A 220 21.30 13.71 30.40
N GLY A 221 21.81 14.13 29.25
CA GLY A 221 22.33 13.24 28.20
C GLY A 221 21.72 13.38 26.79
N ALA A 222 20.72 14.24 26.58
CA ALA A 222 20.18 14.49 25.24
C ALA A 222 21.16 15.30 24.38
N SER A 223 21.44 14.85 23.15
CA SER A 223 22.28 15.55 22.18
C SER A 223 21.46 16.51 21.31
N PHE A 224 21.92 17.75 21.20
CA PHE A 224 21.38 18.73 20.24
C PHE A 224 22.04 18.49 18.86
N VAL A 225 21.25 18.13 17.85
CA VAL A 225 21.74 18.07 16.46
C VAL A 225 21.33 19.37 15.77
N GLY A 226 22.08 20.44 16.01
CA GLY A 226 21.97 21.67 15.22
C GLY A 226 22.66 21.43 13.89
N ASN A 227 21.90 21.23 12.81
CA ASN A 227 22.49 20.84 11.54
C ASN A 227 22.59 22.04 10.59
N THR A 228 23.77 22.67 10.56
CA THR A 228 24.13 23.75 9.64
C THR A 228 24.02 23.36 8.15
N ASP A 229 23.82 22.07 7.84
CA ASP A 229 23.66 21.58 6.46
C ASP A 229 22.21 21.66 5.94
N LEU A 230 21.21 21.92 6.80
CA LEU A 230 19.81 22.19 6.38
C LEU A 230 19.63 23.63 5.82
N CYS A 231 20.50 24.58 6.23
CA CYS A 231 20.31 26.02 6.02
C CYS A 231 20.44 26.52 4.57
N ASN A 232 20.91 25.71 3.62
CA ASN A 232 21.05 26.15 2.22
C ASN A 232 19.92 25.68 1.29
N TRP A 233 18.93 24.94 1.79
CA TRP A 233 17.91 24.31 0.93
C TRP A 233 16.46 24.77 1.17
N CYS A 234 16.14 25.29 2.36
CA CYS A 234 14.83 25.85 2.72
C CYS A 234 14.52 27.25 2.11
N ARG A 235 15.08 27.57 0.93
CA ARG A 235 14.98 28.89 0.28
C ARG A 235 13.96 28.99 -0.86
N ASP A 236 13.06 28.01 -1.02
CA ASP A 236 11.98 28.11 -2.00
C ASP A 236 10.60 28.08 -1.31
N THR A 237 10.08 29.26 -0.98
CA THR A 237 8.76 29.47 -0.38
C THR A 237 7.61 29.31 -1.39
N SER A 238 7.82 28.63 -2.52
CA SER A 238 6.80 28.42 -3.56
C SER A 238 6.34 26.97 -3.74
N LYS A 239 6.82 26.04 -2.89
CA LYS A 239 6.41 24.62 -2.93
C LYS A 239 5.98 24.13 -1.55
N ASN A 240 4.69 23.82 -1.42
CA ASN A 240 4.08 23.22 -0.22
C ASN A 240 4.46 21.74 -0.11
N TYR A 241 5.68 21.37 0.27
CA TYR A 241 6.01 19.98 0.62
C TYR A 241 7.05 19.90 1.74
N ILE A 242 6.67 19.24 2.83
CA ILE A 242 7.42 19.06 4.08
C ILE A 242 8.35 17.84 3.93
N ASN A 243 9.46 17.98 3.19
CA ASN A 243 10.44 16.91 2.92
C ASN A 243 11.83 17.23 3.48
N ILE A 244 12.44 16.28 4.21
CA ILE A 244 13.85 16.37 4.64
C ILE A 244 14.73 15.91 3.48
N SER A 245 15.83 16.61 3.16
CA SER A 245 16.77 16.10 2.15
C SER A 245 18.22 16.43 2.53
N GLY A 246 19.17 15.79 1.87
CA GLY A 246 20.58 16.10 2.01
C GLY A 246 21.48 15.15 1.22
N SER A 247 22.76 15.14 1.54
CA SER A 247 23.74 14.26 0.91
C SER A 247 24.12 13.08 1.80
N CYS A 248 24.11 11.87 1.25
CA CYS A 248 24.59 10.64 1.89
C CYS A 248 25.82 10.03 1.17
N GLY A 249 26.41 10.80 0.26
CA GLY A 249 27.66 10.51 -0.46
C GLY A 249 28.14 11.74 -1.23
N SER A 250 29.26 11.61 -1.95
CA SER A 250 29.79 12.72 -2.77
C SER A 250 28.88 13.10 -3.95
N SER A 251 28.10 12.13 -4.43
CA SER A 251 27.19 12.25 -5.58
C SER A 251 25.82 11.63 -5.33
N LEU A 252 25.56 11.22 -4.07
CA LEU A 252 24.35 10.56 -3.64
C LEU A 252 23.66 11.45 -2.60
N GLY A 253 22.43 11.83 -2.91
CA GLY A 253 21.50 12.56 -2.07
C GLY A 253 20.47 11.64 -1.44
N TYR A 254 19.61 12.20 -0.58
CA TYR A 254 18.42 11.54 -0.08
C TYR A 254 17.29 12.57 0.09
N THR A 255 16.06 12.10 0.02
CA THR A 255 14.84 12.80 0.41
C THR A 255 14.07 11.90 1.36
N TYR A 256 13.50 12.43 2.42
CA TYR A 256 12.64 11.75 3.36
C TYR A 256 11.33 12.52 3.48
N ASP A 257 10.25 11.82 3.17
CA ASP A 257 8.91 12.37 3.16
C ASP A 257 8.26 12.13 4.53
N LEU A 258 7.86 13.21 5.20
CA LEU A 258 7.37 13.17 6.58
C LEU A 258 5.96 12.56 6.67
N GLU A 259 5.19 12.53 5.59
CA GLU A 259 3.81 12.01 5.54
C GLU A 259 3.81 10.50 5.29
N SER A 260 4.44 10.07 4.20
CA SER A 260 4.59 8.68 3.79
C SER A 260 5.63 7.92 4.59
N LYS A 261 6.53 8.63 5.29
CA LYS A 261 7.66 8.06 6.04
C LYS A 261 8.65 7.30 5.15
N ALA A 262 8.68 7.63 3.86
CA ALA A 262 9.56 7.01 2.87
C ALA A 262 10.89 7.77 2.78
N LEU A 263 12.00 7.04 2.81
CA LEU A 263 13.35 7.55 2.51
C LEU A 263 13.75 7.15 1.09
N SER A 264 14.00 8.11 0.20
CA SER A 264 14.46 7.85 -1.16
C SER A 264 15.87 8.39 -1.37
N LEU A 265 16.78 7.57 -1.87
CA LEU A 265 18.13 7.99 -2.27
C LEU A 265 18.09 8.57 -3.68
N THR A 266 18.62 9.79 -3.84
CA THR A 266 18.62 10.52 -5.11
C THR A 266 20.03 10.62 -5.67
N GLY A 267 20.18 10.62 -7.00
CA GLY A 267 21.50 10.58 -7.63
C GLY A 267 22.11 9.17 -7.64
N SER A 268 23.43 9.09 -7.82
CA SER A 268 24.13 7.81 -7.99
C SER A 268 25.53 7.82 -7.38
N GLY A 269 25.97 6.64 -6.94
CA GLY A 269 27.29 6.44 -6.33
C GLY A 269 27.24 5.85 -4.93
N ALA A 270 28.39 5.81 -4.26
CA ALA A 270 28.53 5.12 -2.99
C ALA A 270 27.83 5.90 -1.87
N MET A 271 27.00 5.21 -1.08
CA MET A 271 26.58 5.72 0.21
C MET A 271 27.78 5.65 1.15
N THR A 272 28.33 6.80 1.52
CA THR A 272 29.49 6.91 2.41
C THR A 272 29.11 7.40 3.81
N SER A 273 27.88 7.91 3.99
CA SER A 273 27.32 8.31 5.27
C SER A 273 25.83 7.96 5.33
N SER A 274 25.27 7.93 6.54
CA SER A 274 23.82 7.76 6.77
C SER A 274 23.32 8.88 7.67
N PRO A 275 23.00 10.06 7.10
CA PRO A 275 22.61 11.24 7.87
C PRO A 275 21.34 11.02 8.72
N TRP A 276 20.52 10.04 8.34
CA TRP A 276 19.33 9.64 9.07
C TRP A 276 19.57 8.82 10.33
N ASN A 277 20.82 8.51 10.69
CA ASN A 277 21.11 7.64 11.83
C ASN A 277 20.47 8.09 13.16
N SER A 278 20.21 9.38 13.35
CA SER A 278 19.54 9.92 14.55
C SER A 278 18.01 9.85 14.51
N TRP A 279 17.40 9.62 13.34
CA TRP A 279 15.95 9.56 13.13
C TRP A 279 15.49 8.35 12.31
N LYS A 280 16.35 7.35 12.12
CA LYS A 280 16.11 6.16 11.28
C LYS A 280 14.94 5.27 11.70
N TYR A 281 14.46 5.41 12.94
CA TYR A 281 13.30 4.68 13.46
C TYR A 281 11.95 5.11 12.85
N PHE A 282 11.96 6.15 12.00
CA PHE A 282 10.78 6.67 11.31
C PHE A 282 10.75 6.36 9.83
N ILE A 283 11.73 5.61 9.35
CA ILE A 283 11.75 5.15 7.99
C ILE A 283 10.86 3.93 7.91
N TYR A 284 9.74 3.99 7.19
CA TYR A 284 8.84 2.85 7.01
C TYR A 284 9.00 2.22 5.63
N ASP A 285 9.67 2.93 4.73
CA ASP A 285 10.03 2.46 3.40
C ASP A 285 11.36 3.11 2.97
N VAL A 286 12.15 2.39 2.16
CA VAL A 286 13.42 2.87 1.62
C VAL A 286 13.54 2.55 0.13
N ASP A 287 13.63 3.60 -0.68
CA ASP A 287 14.07 3.50 -2.07
C ASP A 287 15.57 3.79 -2.15
N PHE A 288 16.35 2.78 -2.55
CA PHE A 288 17.81 2.89 -2.69
C PHE A 288 18.25 3.56 -4.00
N GLY A 289 17.31 3.89 -4.90
CA GLY A 289 17.56 4.59 -6.14
C GLY A 289 18.67 3.94 -6.96
N SER A 290 19.74 4.70 -7.23
CA SER A 290 20.93 4.22 -7.96
C SER A 290 22.19 4.20 -7.09
N ALA A 291 22.05 3.94 -5.79
CA ALA A 291 23.17 3.78 -4.87
C ALA A 291 24.09 2.62 -5.31
N SER A 292 25.40 2.79 -5.20
CA SER A 292 26.37 1.75 -5.57
C SER A 292 26.85 0.90 -4.38
N SER A 293 26.63 1.39 -3.17
CA SER A 293 26.94 0.70 -1.91
C SER A 293 26.07 1.19 -0.76
N ILE A 294 25.87 0.38 0.27
CA ILE A 294 25.21 0.75 1.52
C ILE A 294 26.25 0.90 2.63
N SER A 295 26.36 2.07 3.25
CA SER A 295 27.33 2.38 4.30
C SER A 295 27.13 1.58 5.60
N GLU A 296 28.18 1.55 6.41
CA GLU A 296 28.21 0.82 7.68
C GLU A 296 27.12 1.33 8.63
N GLY A 297 26.35 0.41 9.20
CA GLY A 297 25.34 0.74 10.22
C GLY A 297 24.14 1.57 9.76
N ALA A 298 23.91 1.74 8.45
CA ALA A 298 22.96 2.70 7.89
C ALA A 298 21.53 2.65 8.46
N PHE A 299 21.03 1.45 8.72
CA PHE A 299 19.70 1.14 9.22
C PHE A 299 19.76 0.25 10.47
N LYS A 300 20.92 0.22 11.14
CA LYS A 300 21.11 -0.60 12.34
C LYS A 300 20.09 -0.21 13.42
N GLY A 301 19.29 -1.15 13.89
CA GLY A 301 18.36 -1.00 15.00
C GLY A 301 17.00 -0.41 14.65
N CYS A 302 16.70 -0.15 13.37
CA CYS A 302 15.36 0.30 12.98
C CYS A 302 14.29 -0.72 13.38
N GLU A 303 13.17 -0.26 13.97
CA GLU A 303 12.09 -1.15 14.41
C GLU A 303 11.38 -1.81 13.20
N TYR A 304 11.35 -1.11 12.06
CA TYR A 304 10.84 -1.55 10.75
C TYR A 304 11.36 -0.57 9.69
N ILE A 305 11.80 -1.04 8.51
CA ILE A 305 12.19 -0.18 7.36
C ILE A 305 11.44 -0.53 6.06
N GLY A 306 10.43 -1.39 6.17
CA GLY A 306 9.75 -2.07 5.07
C GLY A 306 9.86 -3.59 5.22
N ALA A 307 8.77 -4.31 4.95
CA ALA A 307 8.73 -5.77 5.03
C ALA A 307 9.66 -6.39 3.97
N ASP A 308 9.61 -5.88 2.73
CA ASP A 308 10.40 -6.38 1.61
C ASP A 308 11.32 -5.28 1.06
N ILE A 309 12.63 -5.44 1.23
CA ILE A 309 13.63 -4.44 0.83
C ILE A 309 14.30 -4.85 -0.49
N THR A 310 14.23 -4.00 -1.51
CA THR A 310 14.93 -4.25 -2.78
C THR A 310 16.22 -3.44 -2.86
N LEU A 311 17.35 -4.13 -3.01
CA LEU A 311 18.64 -3.52 -3.33
C LEU A 311 18.86 -3.55 -4.85
N PRO A 312 18.94 -2.39 -5.51
CA PRO A 312 18.95 -2.28 -6.97
C PRO A 312 20.23 -2.87 -7.56
N GLU A 313 20.22 -3.15 -8.87
CA GLU A 313 21.36 -3.76 -9.59
C GLU A 313 22.68 -2.99 -9.40
N THR A 314 22.61 -1.70 -9.09
CA THR A 314 23.75 -0.83 -8.84
C THR A 314 24.44 -1.10 -7.50
N VAL A 315 23.73 -1.61 -6.48
CA VAL A 315 24.29 -1.88 -5.15
C VAL A 315 25.17 -3.13 -5.22
N THR A 316 26.48 -2.90 -5.27
CA THR A 316 27.49 -3.97 -5.35
C THR A 316 28.18 -4.24 -4.02
N SER A 317 27.89 -3.46 -2.97
CA SER A 317 28.37 -3.77 -1.62
C SER A 317 27.46 -3.28 -0.50
N VAL A 318 27.34 -4.08 0.57
CA VAL A 318 26.64 -3.75 1.82
C VAL A 318 27.64 -3.87 2.95
N LYS A 319 27.90 -2.76 3.63
CA LYS A 319 28.90 -2.66 4.69
C LYS A 319 28.43 -3.28 6.00
N SER A 320 29.38 -3.46 6.91
CA SER A 320 29.13 -4.13 8.18
C SER A 320 27.96 -3.50 8.95
N ASN A 321 27.12 -4.33 9.58
CA ASN A 321 25.95 -3.90 10.35
C ASN A 321 24.92 -3.00 9.63
N ALA A 322 24.97 -2.84 8.30
CA ALA A 322 24.13 -1.89 7.57
C ALA A 322 22.62 -2.02 7.88
N PHE A 323 22.13 -3.24 8.05
CA PHE A 323 20.73 -3.59 8.35
C PHE A 323 20.59 -4.39 9.65
N ASN A 324 21.54 -4.27 10.58
CA ASN A 324 21.51 -5.10 11.78
C ASN A 324 20.30 -4.73 12.66
N GLY A 325 19.33 -5.64 12.80
CA GLY A 325 18.08 -5.42 13.52
C GLY A 325 17.26 -4.27 12.93
N ALA A 326 17.11 -4.24 11.62
CA ALA A 326 16.38 -3.20 10.88
C ALA A 326 14.87 -3.51 10.72
N GLY A 327 14.40 -4.67 11.18
CA GLY A 327 12.98 -5.02 11.16
C GLY A 327 12.43 -5.34 9.77
N ALA A 328 13.30 -5.64 8.80
CA ALA A 328 12.92 -6.15 7.48
C ALA A 328 12.60 -7.65 7.57
N GLU A 329 11.63 -8.10 6.77
CA GLU A 329 11.23 -9.50 6.65
C GLU A 329 11.92 -10.19 5.47
N SER A 330 12.22 -9.45 4.40
CA SER A 330 13.00 -9.95 3.27
C SER A 330 13.91 -8.91 2.62
N PHE A 331 14.95 -9.39 1.93
CA PHE A 331 15.80 -8.60 1.03
C PHE A 331 15.85 -9.23 -0.35
N THR A 332 15.60 -8.45 -1.39
CA THR A 332 15.83 -8.82 -2.79
C THR A 332 17.09 -8.14 -3.31
N PHE A 333 18.02 -8.92 -3.84
CA PHE A 333 19.22 -8.41 -4.52
C PHE A 333 19.04 -8.53 -6.03
N GLU A 334 19.03 -7.40 -6.71
CA GLU A 334 18.99 -7.39 -8.18
C GLU A 334 20.39 -7.50 -8.80
N ALA A 335 21.43 -7.11 -8.05
CA ALA A 335 22.81 -7.12 -8.54
C ALA A 335 23.31 -8.55 -8.86
N LYS A 336 24.02 -8.68 -9.98
CA LYS A 336 24.64 -9.95 -10.40
C LYS A 336 25.68 -10.47 -9.40
N SER A 337 26.33 -9.55 -8.67
CA SER A 337 27.30 -9.84 -7.62
C SER A 337 27.27 -8.73 -6.56
N ILE A 338 27.23 -9.10 -5.29
CA ILE A 338 27.21 -8.15 -4.17
C ILE A 338 28.17 -8.59 -3.07
N ASN A 339 28.98 -7.66 -2.57
CA ASN A 339 29.88 -7.87 -1.44
C ASN A 339 29.16 -7.53 -0.14
N ILE A 340 28.90 -8.53 0.72
CA ILE A 340 28.23 -8.34 2.00
C ILE A 340 29.27 -8.48 3.12
N GLU A 341 29.41 -7.45 3.95
CA GLU A 341 30.34 -7.46 5.07
C GLU A 341 29.70 -7.96 6.38
N SER A 342 30.53 -8.11 7.41
CA SER A 342 30.18 -8.77 8.67
C SER A 342 28.93 -8.20 9.35
N SER A 343 28.03 -9.08 9.77
CA SER A 343 26.80 -8.73 10.51
C SER A 343 25.89 -7.73 9.80
N ALA A 344 26.05 -7.53 8.48
CA ALA A 344 25.24 -6.60 7.69
C ALA A 344 23.74 -6.77 7.95
N PHE A 345 23.26 -8.00 8.13
CA PHE A 345 21.84 -8.33 8.32
C PHE A 345 21.53 -9.01 9.67
N ALA A 346 22.47 -9.02 10.62
CA ALA A 346 22.29 -9.72 11.89
C ALA A 346 21.13 -9.13 12.71
N GLY A 347 20.46 -9.93 13.54
CA GLY A 347 19.43 -9.43 14.46
C GLY A 347 18.06 -9.12 13.85
N ASN A 348 17.85 -9.40 12.56
CA ASN A 348 16.51 -9.46 11.96
C ASN A 348 15.90 -10.85 12.23
N SER A 349 14.58 -10.89 12.44
CA SER A 349 13.85 -12.15 12.72
C SER A 349 13.18 -12.63 11.43
N ASN A 350 13.27 -13.92 11.11
CA ASN A 350 12.62 -14.53 9.93
C ASN A 350 13.07 -13.97 8.58
N LEU A 351 14.33 -13.56 8.45
CA LEU A 351 14.82 -12.88 7.26
C LEU A 351 14.95 -13.82 6.06
N VAL A 352 14.35 -13.45 4.93
CA VAL A 352 14.43 -14.18 3.65
C VAL A 352 15.24 -13.38 2.63
N PHE A 353 16.09 -14.04 1.84
CA PHE A 353 16.87 -13.41 0.76
C PHE A 353 16.44 -13.92 -0.61
N PHE A 354 16.20 -13.01 -1.57
CA PHE A 354 15.88 -13.31 -2.96
C PHE A 354 16.98 -12.79 -3.90
N GLY A 355 17.30 -13.56 -4.95
CA GLY A 355 18.25 -13.17 -5.99
C GLY A 355 17.64 -13.33 -7.38
N LYS A 356 17.90 -12.39 -8.29
CA LYS A 356 17.37 -12.40 -9.66
C LYS A 356 18.21 -13.32 -10.57
N ARG A 357 17.60 -14.32 -11.20
CA ARG A 357 18.26 -15.18 -12.21
C ARG A 357 18.21 -14.50 -13.58
N GLY A 358 19.34 -14.00 -14.08
CA GLY A 358 19.43 -13.51 -15.46
C GLY A 358 19.85 -14.60 -16.46
N SER A 359 19.61 -14.37 -17.74
CA SER A 359 19.97 -15.28 -18.83
C SER A 359 21.49 -15.26 -19.10
N GLY A 360 22.25 -16.15 -18.44
CA GLY A 360 23.68 -16.35 -18.68
C GLY A 360 24.34 -17.17 -17.57
N ALA A 361 25.42 -17.89 -17.89
CA ALA A 361 26.18 -18.66 -16.89
C ALA A 361 26.90 -17.71 -15.91
N TYR A 362 26.68 -17.88 -14.61
CA TYR A 362 27.31 -17.10 -13.55
C TYR A 362 28.41 -17.92 -12.86
N SER A 363 29.57 -17.30 -12.62
CA SER A 363 30.65 -17.83 -11.80
C SER A 363 30.89 -16.90 -10.61
N TYR A 364 30.75 -17.42 -9.38
CA TYR A 364 31.09 -16.70 -8.14
C TYR A 364 32.44 -17.24 -7.64
N VAL A 365 33.44 -16.36 -7.46
CA VAL A 365 34.78 -16.71 -6.97
C VAL A 365 35.05 -15.93 -5.69
N LEU A 366 35.32 -16.62 -4.58
CA LEU A 366 35.85 -16.04 -3.33
C LEU A 366 36.79 -17.07 -2.66
N GLU A 367 38.07 -16.70 -2.45
CA GLU A 367 39.15 -17.52 -1.88
C GLU A 367 39.34 -17.31 -0.36
N GLU A 368 39.81 -18.34 0.36
CA GLU A 368 39.99 -18.37 1.83
C GLU A 368 41.47 -18.53 2.25
N ARG A 369 41.88 -17.93 3.40
CA ARG A 369 43.08 -18.34 4.17
C ARG A 369 42.85 -18.29 5.69
N GLN A 370 42.68 -19.50 6.29
CA GLN A 370 43.14 -20.00 7.61
C GLN A 370 42.80 -19.26 8.93
N THR A 371 42.65 -19.85 10.13
CA THR A 371 42.54 -21.21 10.74
C THR A 371 42.06 -21.02 12.20
N TYR A 372 41.27 -21.94 12.79
CA TYR A 372 41.55 -22.71 14.04
C TYR A 372 40.33 -23.34 14.76
N SER A 373 40.51 -24.66 15.03
CA SER A 373 40.08 -25.55 16.13
C SER A 373 38.64 -25.55 16.67
N ASP A 374 37.85 -26.59 16.30
CA ASP A 374 37.25 -27.57 17.26
C ASP A 374 36.11 -28.47 16.72
N TRP A 375 36.10 -28.86 15.43
CA TRP A 375 35.07 -29.78 14.90
C TRP A 375 35.68 -30.86 13.98
N LYS A 376 35.31 -32.14 14.18
CA LYS A 376 35.79 -33.29 13.40
C LYS A 376 34.99 -33.44 12.10
N TYR A 377 35.68 -33.35 10.97
CA TYR A 377 35.17 -33.64 9.61
C TYR A 377 35.48 -35.10 9.22
N TYR A 378 34.62 -35.73 8.43
CA TYR A 378 34.98 -36.90 7.61
C TYR A 378 34.96 -36.49 6.14
N CYS A 379 36.15 -36.41 5.52
CA CYS A 379 36.32 -36.26 4.08
C CYS A 379 36.63 -37.62 3.46
N ILE A 380 35.96 -37.98 2.36
CA ILE A 380 36.45 -39.02 1.45
C ILE A 380 37.25 -38.29 0.37
N ASP A 381 38.55 -38.53 0.36
CA ASP A 381 39.51 -37.96 -0.56
C ASP A 381 39.49 -38.72 -1.90
N ASN A 382 39.50 -37.99 -3.01
CA ASN A 382 39.99 -38.53 -4.27
C ASN A 382 40.69 -37.40 -5.05
N HIS A 383 41.97 -37.24 -4.75
CA HIS A 383 42.94 -36.63 -5.64
C HIS A 383 42.94 -37.33 -7.01
N TYR A 384 42.47 -36.66 -8.06
CA TYR A 384 43.23 -36.42 -9.30
C TYR A 384 42.49 -35.38 -10.17
N TYR A 385 43.17 -34.27 -10.43
CA TYR A 385 42.75 -33.10 -11.25
C TYR A 385 41.46 -32.36 -10.84
N GLY A 386 41.63 -31.49 -9.84
CA GLY A 386 40.99 -30.16 -9.75
C GLY A 386 39.47 -30.07 -9.90
N GLN A 387 38.73 -30.22 -8.80
CA GLN A 387 37.52 -29.45 -8.44
C GLN A 387 37.06 -29.84 -7.02
N SER A 388 36.38 -28.91 -6.36
CA SER A 388 36.14 -28.84 -4.91
C SER A 388 34.98 -29.70 -4.37
N ASN A 389 35.22 -30.22 -3.16
CA ASN A 389 34.36 -31.02 -2.27
C ASN A 389 32.90 -30.54 -2.14
N LYS A 390 31.97 -31.49 -1.91
CA LYS A 390 30.62 -31.27 -1.35
C LYS A 390 30.51 -32.01 0.00
N CYS A 391 30.00 -31.33 1.04
CA CYS A 391 29.58 -31.96 2.30
C CYS A 391 28.04 -31.83 2.41
N VAL A 392 27.34 -32.90 2.81
CA VAL A 392 25.91 -32.88 3.15
C VAL A 392 25.78 -33.03 4.66
N TYR A 393 24.97 -32.18 5.29
CA TYR A 393 24.66 -32.28 6.72
C TYR A 393 23.48 -33.24 6.93
N CYS A 394 23.67 -34.28 7.74
CA CYS A 394 22.60 -35.14 8.26
C CYS A 394 22.94 -35.45 9.73
N ASP A 395 22.07 -35.04 10.65
CA ASP A 395 22.40 -35.06 12.08
C ASP A 395 22.29 -36.47 12.72
N LYS A 396 21.63 -37.44 12.04
CA LYS A 396 21.75 -38.91 12.21
C LYS A 396 20.80 -39.67 11.29
N GLN A 397 21.24 -40.83 10.80
CA GLN A 397 20.50 -41.74 9.90
C GLN A 397 19.27 -42.42 10.54
N SER A 398 19.08 -42.33 11.86
CA SER A 398 18.06 -43.08 12.61
C SER A 398 16.68 -42.42 12.71
N ASP A 399 16.46 -41.26 12.08
CA ASP A 399 15.29 -40.41 12.35
C ASP A 399 14.28 -40.31 11.19
N ILE A 400 14.37 -41.20 10.20
CA ILE A 400 13.46 -41.25 9.05
C ILE A 400 12.75 -42.61 9.02
N ASN A 401 11.42 -42.61 9.09
CA ASN A 401 10.58 -43.80 8.86
C ASN A 401 9.90 -43.70 7.49
N VAL A 402 10.00 -44.76 6.70
CA VAL A 402 9.26 -44.92 5.43
C VAL A 402 7.88 -45.46 5.74
N LEU A 403 6.82 -44.75 5.33
CA LEU A 403 5.46 -45.07 5.78
C LEU A 403 4.62 -45.89 4.78
N GLU A 404 4.83 -45.77 3.46
CA GLU A 404 4.17 -46.63 2.46
C GLU A 404 4.75 -46.41 1.05
N GLU A 405 4.83 -47.48 0.26
CA GLU A 405 5.03 -47.47 -1.19
C GLU A 405 3.66 -47.73 -1.84
N SER A 406 3.04 -46.71 -2.44
CA SER A 406 1.91 -46.91 -3.35
C SER A 406 2.43 -46.84 -4.78
N GLY A 407 2.04 -47.81 -5.63
CA GLY A 407 2.61 -48.14 -6.95
C GLY A 407 2.52 -47.09 -8.07
N GLU A 408 2.77 -45.81 -7.79
CA GLU A 408 2.86 -44.72 -8.76
C GLU A 408 4.08 -43.79 -8.48
N HIS A 409 5.20 -44.35 -8.01
CA HIS A 409 6.45 -43.60 -7.79
C HIS A 409 6.33 -42.39 -6.83
N ARG A 410 5.52 -42.53 -5.78
CA ARG A 410 5.41 -41.54 -4.68
C ARG A 410 5.93 -42.13 -3.38
N TYR A 411 6.89 -41.44 -2.75
CA TYR A 411 7.41 -41.81 -1.44
C TYR A 411 6.93 -40.83 -0.38
N ILE A 412 6.52 -41.36 0.78
CA ILE A 412 6.09 -40.58 1.94
C ILE A 412 7.10 -40.81 3.07
N TYR A 413 7.80 -39.75 3.44
CA TYR A 413 8.70 -39.73 4.60
C TYR A 413 8.05 -38.95 5.73
N GLN A 414 8.14 -39.46 6.95
CA GLN A 414 7.67 -38.74 8.15
C GLN A 414 8.84 -38.46 9.10
N HIS A 415 8.99 -37.18 9.44
CA HIS A 415 9.90 -36.72 10.47
C HIS A 415 9.22 -36.79 11.86
N ARG A 416 10.01 -36.86 12.96
CA ARG A 416 9.49 -37.06 14.33
C ARG A 416 8.54 -35.97 14.84
N ASP A 417 8.52 -34.79 14.20
CA ASP A 417 7.58 -33.70 14.48
C ASP A 417 6.22 -33.88 13.78
N GLY A 418 6.01 -35.01 13.10
CA GLY A 418 4.75 -35.39 12.46
C GLY A 418 4.60 -34.89 11.02
N LYS A 419 5.54 -34.09 10.52
CA LYS A 419 5.49 -33.52 9.16
C LYS A 419 5.84 -34.59 8.11
N LYS A 420 5.03 -34.62 7.03
CA LYS A 420 5.19 -35.53 5.90
C LYS A 420 5.84 -34.82 4.72
N LEU A 421 6.86 -35.44 4.14
CA LEU A 421 7.51 -35.03 2.90
C LEU A 421 7.03 -35.94 1.77
N PHE A 422 6.61 -35.33 0.66
CA PHE A 422 6.13 -36.02 -0.53
C PHE A 422 7.13 -35.83 -1.67
N TYR A 423 7.55 -36.93 -2.29
CA TYR A 423 8.46 -36.92 -3.44
C TYR A 423 7.90 -37.77 -4.59
N LYS A 424 7.97 -37.26 -5.83
CA LYS A 424 7.55 -37.98 -7.06
C LYS A 424 8.72 -38.02 -8.06
N CYS A 425 9.18 -39.22 -8.45
CA CYS A 425 10.19 -39.41 -9.50
C CYS A 425 9.53 -39.20 -10.89
N SER A 426 10.07 -38.31 -11.72
CA SER A 426 9.54 -38.01 -13.06
C SER A 426 10.14 -38.86 -14.19
N HIS A 427 11.14 -39.71 -13.94
CA HIS A 427 11.90 -40.42 -14.99
C HIS A 427 12.07 -41.94 -14.79
N CYS A 428 11.32 -42.55 -13.88
CA CYS A 428 11.42 -43.98 -13.58
C CYS A 428 10.46 -44.78 -14.51
N THR A 429 10.94 -45.69 -15.37
CA THR A 429 10.09 -46.60 -16.19
C THR A 429 10.00 -48.00 -15.57
N ALA A 430 8.96 -48.75 -15.94
CA ALA A 430 8.44 -49.92 -15.24
C ALA A 430 9.31 -51.21 -15.25
N ASP A 431 10.52 -51.19 -15.81
CA ASP A 431 11.34 -52.40 -16.00
C ASP A 431 12.60 -52.48 -15.10
N ASP A 432 12.88 -51.50 -14.25
CA ASP A 432 13.99 -51.58 -13.28
C ASP A 432 13.57 -52.34 -12.01
N TYR A 433 13.50 -53.67 -12.15
CA TYR A 433 13.33 -54.55 -11.01
C TYR A 433 14.62 -54.62 -10.17
N SER A 434 14.47 -54.27 -8.90
CA SER A 434 15.41 -54.35 -7.77
C SER A 434 16.45 -53.23 -7.65
N VAL A 435 16.07 -52.16 -6.94
CA VAL A 435 17.02 -51.19 -6.41
C VAL A 435 16.96 -51.24 -4.88
N ASN A 436 18.05 -51.71 -4.28
CA ASN A 436 18.25 -51.68 -2.83
C ASN A 436 18.54 -50.23 -2.42
N ALA A 437 18.07 -49.78 -1.25
CA ALA A 437 18.17 -48.38 -0.77
C ALA A 437 19.61 -47.81 -0.66
N ARG A 438 20.63 -48.61 -1.00
CA ARG A 438 22.04 -48.22 -1.06
C ARG A 438 22.47 -47.72 -2.44
N ASP A 439 21.81 -48.12 -3.52
CA ASP A 439 22.25 -47.81 -4.89
C ASP A 439 21.71 -46.44 -5.40
N LEU A 440 20.65 -45.91 -4.77
CA LEU A 440 20.10 -44.57 -5.07
C LEU A 440 21.00 -43.40 -4.61
N LEU A 441 22.05 -43.66 -3.82
CA LEU A 441 22.98 -42.64 -3.33
C LEU A 441 24.30 -42.57 -4.12
N LEU A 442 24.54 -43.53 -5.03
CA LEU A 442 25.79 -43.62 -5.80
C LEU A 442 25.63 -43.28 -7.29
N ASP A 443 24.40 -43.24 -7.82
CA ASP A 443 24.17 -43.04 -9.26
C ASP A 443 23.95 -41.57 -9.66
N PHE A 444 24.69 -40.64 -9.05
CA PHE A 444 24.72 -39.22 -9.43
C PHE A 444 25.95 -38.84 -10.26
N SER A 445 26.74 -39.80 -10.75
CA SER A 445 28.03 -39.50 -11.41
C SER A 445 28.32 -40.16 -12.75
N SER A 446 27.37 -40.80 -13.45
CA SER A 446 27.68 -41.32 -14.79
C SER A 446 26.48 -41.49 -15.72
N ALA A 447 26.11 -40.42 -16.43
CA ALA A 447 25.46 -40.54 -17.73
C ALA A 447 25.74 -39.30 -18.59
N LEU A 448 26.86 -39.32 -19.33
CA LEU A 448 27.00 -38.79 -20.69
C LEU A 448 28.42 -39.13 -21.18
N SER A 449 28.57 -40.27 -21.87
CA SER A 449 29.72 -40.52 -22.75
C SER A 449 29.32 -40.20 -24.20
N TYR A 450 30.12 -39.35 -24.84
CA TYR A 450 30.02 -38.88 -26.22
C TYR A 450 30.34 -39.99 -27.25
N GLU A 451 29.54 -40.12 -28.32
CA GLU A 451 30.02 -40.53 -29.65
C GLU A 451 29.47 -39.60 -30.76
N SER A 452 30.38 -38.78 -31.30
CA SER A 452 30.48 -38.06 -32.58
C SER A 452 29.26 -37.57 -33.41
N ALA A 453 29.21 -36.22 -33.54
CA ALA A 453 28.91 -35.35 -34.71
C ALA A 453 27.45 -34.98 -35.07
N PRO A 454 27.21 -33.81 -35.72
CA PRO A 454 27.49 -32.43 -35.28
C PRO A 454 26.21 -31.54 -35.28
N TYR A 455 26.34 -30.34 -34.69
CA TYR A 455 25.40 -29.17 -34.62
C TYR A 455 24.53 -28.95 -33.36
N SER A 456 24.95 -27.92 -32.61
CA SER A 456 24.22 -26.93 -31.79
C SER A 456 23.18 -27.38 -30.74
N GLN A 457 23.52 -27.28 -29.44
CA GLN A 457 23.05 -26.24 -28.48
C GLN A 457 23.38 -26.66 -27.01
N SER A 458 23.50 -25.64 -26.16
CA SER A 458 24.11 -25.54 -24.82
C SER A 458 23.54 -26.40 -23.67
N ASN A 459 24.44 -26.99 -22.87
CA ASN A 459 24.19 -27.54 -21.52
C ASN A 459 24.38 -26.46 -20.42
N TYR A 460 23.49 -26.39 -19.42
CA TYR A 460 23.58 -25.51 -18.24
C TYR A 460 23.42 -26.32 -16.94
N ASP A 461 24.44 -26.29 -16.06
CA ASP A 461 24.40 -26.82 -14.68
C ASP A 461 24.86 -25.70 -13.71
N GLY A 462 24.20 -25.51 -12.56
CA GLY A 462 24.50 -24.45 -11.58
C GLY A 462 24.73 -24.98 -10.15
N ARG A 463 25.63 -24.33 -9.37
CA ARG A 463 26.03 -24.67 -7.99
C ARG A 463 26.03 -23.42 -7.07
N PHE A 464 25.65 -23.56 -5.79
CA PHE A 464 25.63 -22.52 -4.74
C PHE A 464 26.40 -23.00 -3.49
N ASP A 465 27.35 -22.21 -2.96
CA ASP A 465 28.14 -22.53 -1.74
C ASP A 465 28.17 -21.31 -0.77
N VAL A 466 28.05 -21.55 0.54
CA VAL A 466 28.06 -20.55 1.64
C VAL A 466 29.42 -20.56 2.36
N LEU A 467 30.09 -19.41 2.51
CA LEU A 467 31.43 -19.27 3.14
C LEU A 467 31.43 -18.28 4.32
N ARG A 468 32.35 -18.47 5.29
CA ARG A 468 32.38 -17.88 6.65
C ARG A 468 32.93 -16.44 6.71
N ASP A 469 32.13 -15.52 7.27
CA ASP A 469 32.46 -14.67 8.45
C ASP A 469 31.24 -13.84 8.89
N GLY A 470 30.13 -14.53 9.16
CA GLY A 470 28.90 -13.94 9.68
C GLY A 470 28.17 -14.91 10.60
N TYR A 471 27.62 -14.41 11.71
CA TYR A 471 26.69 -15.16 12.55
C TYR A 471 25.29 -15.12 11.90
N ILE A 472 24.95 -16.14 11.14
CA ILE A 472 23.57 -16.47 10.79
C ILE A 472 23.07 -17.36 11.94
N ASN A 473 21.94 -17.02 12.56
CA ASN A 473 21.43 -17.77 13.70
C ASN A 473 20.97 -19.16 13.24
N ALA A 474 21.03 -20.19 14.09
CA ALA A 474 20.72 -21.57 13.70
C ALA A 474 19.24 -21.84 13.28
N LYS A 475 18.43 -20.78 13.17
CA LYS A 475 17.03 -20.78 12.72
C LYS A 475 16.82 -20.03 11.39
N ASP A 476 17.86 -19.40 10.84
CA ASP A 476 17.78 -18.63 9.61
C ASP A 476 18.16 -19.52 8.42
N TYR A 477 17.53 -19.33 7.25
CA TYR A 477 17.74 -20.13 6.05
C TYR A 477 17.89 -19.26 4.80
N VAL A 478 18.81 -19.60 3.91
CA VAL A 478 18.88 -19.03 2.55
C VAL A 478 18.04 -19.91 1.64
N LEU A 479 16.88 -19.42 1.24
CA LEU A 479 16.02 -20.06 0.24
C LEU A 479 16.38 -19.49 -1.14
N ILE A 480 17.02 -20.32 -1.97
CA ILE A 480 16.95 -20.10 -3.42
C ILE A 480 15.73 -20.87 -3.88
N SER A 481 14.60 -20.18 -3.93
CA SER A 481 13.39 -20.69 -4.54
C SER A 481 13.05 -19.83 -5.74
N ASP A 482 12.38 -20.41 -6.73
CA ASP A 482 11.47 -19.60 -7.54
C ASP A 482 10.48 -18.92 -6.57
N ILE A 483 10.08 -17.68 -6.88
CA ILE A 483 9.37 -16.75 -5.98
C ILE A 483 8.30 -17.52 -5.19
N ALA A 484 8.50 -17.67 -3.89
CA ALA A 484 7.56 -18.42 -3.05
C ALA A 484 6.31 -17.56 -2.83
N GLU A 485 5.21 -18.00 -3.43
CA GLU A 485 3.87 -17.48 -3.19
C GLU A 485 3.51 -17.65 -1.70
N GLY A 486 3.55 -16.54 -0.96
CA GLY A 486 3.03 -16.49 0.40
C GLY A 486 1.54 -16.82 0.38
N LYS A 487 1.14 -17.90 1.05
CA LYS A 487 -0.27 -18.16 1.37
C LYS A 487 -0.78 -17.06 2.32
N PRO A 488 -1.91 -16.40 2.02
CA PRO A 488 -2.45 -15.36 2.88
C PRO A 488 -2.85 -15.91 4.25
N THR A 489 -2.37 -15.25 5.31
CA THR A 489 -3.02 -15.24 6.62
C THR A 489 -4.39 -14.57 6.51
N GLU A 490 -5.38 -15.04 7.30
CA GLU A 490 -6.76 -14.56 7.34
C GLU A 490 -6.92 -13.08 6.98
N TYR A 491 -7.56 -12.79 5.84
CA TYR A 491 -7.83 -11.44 5.41
C TYR A 491 -8.82 -10.75 6.36
N ASP A 492 -8.42 -9.60 6.92
CA ASP A 492 -9.36 -8.56 7.37
C ASP A 492 -9.94 -7.88 6.11
N VAL A 493 -10.90 -8.54 5.45
CA VAL A 493 -11.52 -8.08 4.20
C VAL A 493 -12.53 -6.97 4.50
N LEU A 494 -12.05 -5.75 4.74
CA LEU A 494 -12.89 -4.56 4.85
C LEU A 494 -12.90 -3.81 3.52
N LEU A 495 -14.11 -3.58 2.99
CA LEU A 495 -14.32 -2.60 1.93
C LEU A 495 -13.98 -1.20 2.46
N SER A 496 -13.41 -0.37 1.60
CA SER A 496 -13.13 1.06 1.80
C SER A 496 -14.34 1.83 2.33
N ASN A 497 -15.54 1.47 1.85
CA ASN A 497 -16.80 1.99 2.36
C ASN A 497 -17.31 1.11 3.53
N GLU A 498 -17.22 1.64 4.75
CA GLU A 498 -17.73 0.98 5.96
C GLU A 498 -19.24 0.68 5.89
N ASN A 499 -19.99 1.56 5.22
CA ASN A 499 -21.43 1.45 5.01
C ASN A 499 -21.80 0.56 3.82
N ALA A 500 -20.84 -0.12 3.20
CA ALA A 500 -21.10 -0.98 2.05
C ALA A 500 -22.24 -1.97 2.32
N THR A 501 -23.09 -2.13 1.30
CA THR A 501 -24.23 -3.05 1.32
C THR A 501 -23.77 -4.47 1.62
N LYS A 502 -24.67 -5.28 2.18
CA LYS A 502 -24.41 -6.70 2.43
C LYS A 502 -23.94 -7.41 1.15
N GLN A 503 -24.57 -7.09 0.03
CA GLN A 503 -24.28 -7.64 -1.29
C GLN A 503 -22.87 -7.29 -1.77
N ALA A 504 -22.44 -6.03 -1.64
CA ALA A 504 -21.07 -5.63 -1.97
C ALA A 504 -20.05 -6.34 -1.07
N LYS A 505 -20.30 -6.42 0.24
CA LYS A 505 -19.46 -7.16 1.19
C LYS A 505 -19.34 -8.65 0.83
N GLN A 506 -20.44 -9.29 0.42
CA GLN A 506 -20.45 -10.69 0.00
C GLN A 506 -19.68 -10.91 -1.31
N LEU A 507 -19.87 -10.05 -2.31
CA LEU A 507 -19.11 -10.11 -3.56
C LEU A 507 -17.61 -9.93 -3.31
N TYR A 508 -17.24 -8.91 -2.52
CA TYR A 508 -15.83 -8.64 -2.23
C TYR A 508 -15.17 -9.76 -1.44
N ALA A 509 -15.86 -10.34 -0.44
CA ALA A 509 -15.36 -11.50 0.30
C ALA A 509 -15.13 -12.72 -0.60
N TYR A 510 -15.98 -12.92 -1.61
CA TYR A 510 -15.77 -13.96 -2.61
C TYR A 510 -14.54 -13.69 -3.46
N ILE A 511 -14.41 -12.48 -4.00
CA ILE A 511 -13.24 -12.05 -4.80
C ILE A 511 -11.94 -12.21 -4.00
N ALA A 512 -11.90 -11.73 -2.75
CA ALA A 512 -10.74 -11.84 -1.89
C ALA A 512 -10.36 -13.30 -1.57
N LYS A 513 -11.36 -14.19 -1.44
CA LYS A 513 -11.13 -15.63 -1.25
C LYS A 513 -10.60 -16.29 -2.53
N THR A 514 -11.10 -15.87 -3.69
CA THR A 514 -10.68 -16.39 -4.99
C THR A 514 -9.25 -15.97 -5.34
N TYR A 515 -8.84 -14.78 -4.95
CA TYR A 515 -7.50 -14.25 -5.23
C TYR A 515 -6.39 -15.22 -4.76
N LYS A 516 -5.46 -15.54 -5.68
CA LYS A 516 -4.40 -16.57 -5.54
C LYS A 516 -4.87 -18.02 -5.41
N ASN A 517 -6.15 -18.31 -5.57
CA ASN A 517 -6.73 -19.66 -5.54
C ASN A 517 -7.50 -20.01 -6.82
N GLY A 518 -7.62 -19.09 -7.76
CA GLY A 518 -8.37 -19.20 -9.01
C GLY A 518 -8.52 -17.84 -9.66
N ILE A 519 -9.09 -17.81 -10.86
CA ILE A 519 -9.31 -16.57 -11.62
C ILE A 519 -10.75 -16.50 -12.14
N ILE A 520 -11.39 -15.35 -11.99
CA ILE A 520 -12.77 -15.15 -12.46
C ILE A 520 -12.74 -14.73 -13.93
N SER A 521 -13.50 -15.41 -14.79
CA SER A 521 -13.60 -15.06 -16.21
C SER A 521 -14.43 -13.79 -16.42
N GLY A 522 -13.98 -12.92 -17.33
CA GLY A 522 -14.67 -11.67 -17.64
C GLY A 522 -14.66 -11.33 -19.13
N GLN A 523 -15.71 -10.63 -19.58
CA GLN A 523 -15.82 -10.13 -20.95
C GLN A 523 -16.48 -8.75 -20.96
N GLN A 524 -15.83 -7.78 -21.61
CA GLN A 524 -16.44 -6.49 -21.95
C GLN A 524 -17.42 -6.66 -23.10
N GLU A 525 -18.61 -6.07 -23.01
CA GLU A 525 -19.57 -6.06 -24.11
C GLU A 525 -19.27 -4.98 -25.16
N SER A 526 -19.72 -5.20 -26.40
CA SER A 526 -20.08 -4.10 -27.29
C SER A 526 -21.57 -4.15 -27.60
N THR A 527 -22.23 -3.00 -27.66
CA THR A 527 -23.67 -2.94 -27.97
C THR A 527 -23.95 -2.68 -29.45
N TRP A 528 -22.92 -2.27 -30.21
CA TRP A 528 -23.02 -1.91 -31.62
C TRP A 528 -22.58 -3.02 -32.58
N VAL A 529 -21.93 -4.08 -32.10
CA VAL A 529 -21.58 -5.26 -32.91
C VAL A 529 -22.48 -6.42 -32.52
N GLY A 530 -23.30 -6.91 -33.45
CA GLY A 530 -24.12 -8.11 -33.25
C GLY A 530 -25.23 -8.01 -32.19
N GLY A 531 -25.35 -6.87 -31.49
CA GLY A 531 -26.33 -6.59 -30.44
C GLY A 531 -25.81 -6.88 -29.03
N ASP A 532 -26.56 -6.47 -28.01
CA ASP A 532 -26.16 -6.44 -26.60
C ASP A 532 -25.48 -7.70 -26.03
N ASP A 533 -25.81 -8.90 -26.53
CA ASP A 533 -25.27 -10.16 -26.00
C ASP A 533 -24.22 -10.79 -26.94
N TYR A 534 -23.69 -10.07 -27.93
CA TYR A 534 -22.84 -10.64 -28.98
C TYR A 534 -21.59 -11.34 -28.44
N GLU A 535 -20.71 -10.64 -27.72
CA GLU A 535 -19.47 -11.22 -27.16
C GLU A 535 -19.77 -12.36 -26.18
N ILE A 536 -20.81 -12.17 -25.35
CA ILE A 536 -21.24 -13.14 -24.35
C ILE A 536 -21.72 -14.44 -25.01
N ASN A 537 -22.49 -14.32 -26.10
CA ASN A 537 -22.95 -15.48 -26.87
C ASN A 537 -21.83 -16.08 -27.72
N TYR A 538 -20.87 -15.28 -28.18
CA TYR A 538 -19.71 -15.79 -28.91
C TYR A 538 -18.92 -16.76 -28.04
N ILE A 539 -18.56 -16.36 -26.81
CA ILE A 539 -17.88 -17.25 -25.85
C ILE A 539 -18.70 -18.52 -25.61
N HIS A 540 -20.00 -18.39 -25.35
CA HIS A 540 -20.87 -19.54 -25.10
C HIS A 540 -20.94 -20.50 -26.29
N ASN A 541 -21.00 -19.98 -27.51
CA ASN A 541 -21.04 -20.80 -28.70
C ASN A 541 -19.72 -21.56 -28.94
N GLN A 542 -18.58 -20.97 -28.55
CA GLN A 542 -17.28 -21.64 -28.69
C GLN A 542 -16.98 -22.62 -27.56
N THR A 543 -17.39 -22.30 -26.32
CA THR A 543 -16.90 -22.97 -25.10
C THR A 543 -17.98 -23.72 -24.33
N SER A 544 -19.25 -23.53 -24.67
CA SER A 544 -20.43 -23.94 -23.87
C SER A 544 -20.51 -23.30 -22.47
N LYS A 545 -19.63 -22.35 -22.14
CA LYS A 545 -19.57 -21.64 -20.86
C LYS A 545 -19.89 -20.16 -21.04
N TYR A 546 -20.34 -19.50 -19.98
CA TYR A 546 -20.51 -18.05 -19.97
C TYR A 546 -19.43 -17.41 -19.08
N PRO A 547 -18.92 -16.21 -19.40
CA PRO A 547 -18.05 -15.48 -18.47
C PRO A 547 -18.78 -15.21 -17.16
N ALA A 548 -18.05 -15.14 -16.05
CA ALA A 548 -18.61 -14.84 -14.74
C ALA A 548 -18.87 -13.32 -14.57
N ILE A 549 -17.97 -12.48 -15.07
CA ILE A 549 -18.05 -11.01 -15.06
C ILE A 549 -18.51 -10.52 -16.43
N ARG A 550 -19.47 -9.60 -16.44
CA ARG A 550 -19.81 -8.80 -17.63
C ARG A 550 -19.37 -7.36 -17.40
N GLY A 551 -18.51 -6.88 -18.29
CA GLY A 551 -18.09 -5.48 -18.34
C GLY A 551 -19.04 -4.63 -19.16
N LEU A 552 -19.44 -3.49 -18.59
CA LEU A 552 -20.28 -2.48 -19.23
C LEU A 552 -19.60 -1.12 -19.15
N ASP A 553 -20.07 -0.18 -19.96
CA ASP A 553 -19.54 1.17 -20.01
C ASP A 553 -20.68 2.19 -20.15
N PHE A 554 -20.68 3.24 -19.33
CA PHE A 554 -21.60 4.38 -19.47
C PHE A 554 -21.27 5.31 -20.66
N MET A 555 -20.41 4.84 -21.57
CA MET A 555 -20.12 5.44 -22.86
C MET A 555 -21.40 5.77 -23.66
N GLY A 556 -21.38 6.92 -24.35
CA GLY A 556 -22.45 7.34 -25.26
C GLY A 556 -23.74 7.81 -24.58
N ASP A 557 -23.69 8.17 -23.30
CA ASP A 557 -24.85 8.50 -22.47
C ASP A 557 -25.88 7.35 -22.36
N ASP A 558 -25.48 6.08 -22.61
CA ASP A 558 -26.36 4.90 -22.49
C ASP A 558 -26.55 4.42 -21.03
N PHE A 559 -26.84 5.35 -20.11
CA PHE A 559 -27.04 5.02 -18.71
C PHE A 559 -28.18 4.01 -18.51
N SER A 560 -29.29 4.18 -19.23
CA SER A 560 -30.47 3.33 -19.09
C SER A 560 -30.29 1.93 -19.67
N GLY A 561 -29.61 1.80 -20.82
CA GLY A 561 -29.30 0.51 -21.41
C GLY A 561 -28.32 -0.26 -20.56
N VAL A 562 -27.25 0.38 -20.07
CA VAL A 562 -26.28 -0.23 -19.15
C VAL A 562 -26.97 -0.72 -17.88
N VAL A 563 -27.82 0.09 -17.24
CA VAL A 563 -28.58 -0.34 -16.04
C VAL A 563 -29.47 -1.55 -16.34
N SER A 564 -30.12 -1.58 -17.50
CA SER A 564 -30.97 -2.70 -17.93
C SER A 564 -30.16 -3.99 -18.11
N ARG A 565 -29.01 -3.91 -18.81
CA ARG A 565 -28.13 -5.06 -19.06
C ARG A 565 -27.44 -5.56 -17.80
N ALA A 566 -26.99 -4.65 -16.93
CA ALA A 566 -26.47 -4.98 -15.60
C ALA A 566 -27.51 -5.74 -14.75
N LYS A 567 -28.77 -5.28 -14.70
CA LYS A 567 -29.88 -5.98 -14.03
C LYS A 567 -30.14 -7.36 -14.62
N LYS A 568 -30.13 -7.48 -15.95
CA LYS A 568 -30.30 -8.76 -16.65
C LYS A 568 -29.18 -9.74 -16.31
N TRP A 569 -27.95 -9.26 -16.23
CA TRP A 569 -26.78 -10.09 -15.92
C TRP A 569 -26.74 -10.52 -14.45
N ALA A 570 -26.97 -9.59 -13.51
CA ALA A 570 -27.06 -9.89 -12.09
C ALA A 570 -28.16 -10.93 -11.80
N LYS A 571 -29.30 -10.85 -12.49
CA LYS A 571 -30.39 -11.85 -12.39
C LYS A 571 -29.97 -13.25 -12.84
N LYS A 572 -28.96 -13.39 -13.69
CA LYS A 572 -28.36 -14.68 -14.08
C LYS A 572 -27.35 -15.20 -13.04
N GLY A 573 -27.07 -14.44 -11.97
CA GLY A 573 -26.05 -14.74 -10.97
C GLY A 573 -24.67 -14.16 -11.29
N GLY A 574 -24.55 -13.41 -12.39
CA GLY A 574 -23.27 -12.87 -12.85
C GLY A 574 -22.82 -11.63 -12.08
N ILE A 575 -21.51 -11.36 -12.14
CA ILE A 575 -20.87 -10.19 -11.54
C ILE A 575 -20.89 -9.02 -12.54
N VAL A 576 -21.20 -7.82 -12.06
CA VAL A 576 -21.30 -6.60 -12.86
C VAL A 576 -20.09 -5.71 -12.59
N THR A 577 -19.35 -5.36 -13.65
CA THR A 577 -18.33 -4.30 -13.62
C THR A 577 -18.69 -3.19 -14.60
N ILE A 578 -18.50 -1.94 -14.19
CA ILE A 578 -18.86 -0.77 -15.01
C ILE A 578 -17.71 0.24 -14.99
N CYS A 579 -17.21 0.59 -16.17
CA CYS A 579 -16.32 1.74 -16.37
C CYS A 579 -17.08 2.92 -17.01
N TRP A 580 -16.39 4.04 -17.21
CA TRP A 580 -17.00 5.21 -17.82
C TRP A 580 -16.04 6.05 -18.66
N HIS A 581 -16.19 5.96 -19.98
CA HIS A 581 -15.56 6.87 -20.91
C HIS A 581 -16.37 8.16 -21.09
N CYS A 582 -15.91 9.26 -20.47
CA CYS A 582 -16.61 10.55 -20.45
C CYS A 582 -15.71 11.74 -20.78
N SER A 583 -16.26 12.76 -21.43
CA SER A 583 -15.59 14.05 -21.60
C SER A 583 -15.40 14.77 -20.25
N LYS A 584 -14.50 15.74 -20.19
CA LYS A 584 -14.30 16.61 -19.01
C LYS A 584 -15.55 17.38 -18.56
N ASN A 585 -16.58 17.46 -19.40
CA ASN A 585 -17.86 18.10 -19.07
C ASN A 585 -19.00 17.08 -18.85
N PHE A 586 -18.70 15.78 -18.92
CA PHE A 586 -19.66 14.68 -18.78
C PHE A 586 -20.86 14.78 -19.76
N ASP A 587 -20.64 15.35 -20.94
CA ASP A 587 -21.65 15.60 -21.97
C ASP A 587 -21.36 14.86 -23.29
N LYS A 588 -20.22 14.19 -23.36
CA LYS A 588 -19.73 13.42 -24.50
C LYS A 588 -18.94 12.19 -24.02
N SER A 589 -18.43 11.42 -24.97
CA SER A 589 -18.07 10.02 -24.79
C SER A 589 -16.57 9.77 -25.02
N TYR A 590 -16.18 8.53 -25.36
CA TYR A 590 -14.83 8.06 -25.63
C TYR A 590 -13.94 9.01 -26.47
N ASN A 591 -14.41 9.48 -27.62
CA ASN A 591 -13.57 10.33 -28.46
C ASN A 591 -13.19 11.66 -27.79
N GLU A 592 -14.08 12.22 -26.98
CA GLU A 592 -13.85 13.45 -26.23
C GLU A 592 -13.29 13.24 -24.82
N SER A 593 -13.13 11.98 -24.38
CA SER A 593 -12.32 11.68 -23.20
C SER A 593 -10.82 11.70 -23.52
N LYS A 594 -10.44 11.42 -24.77
CA LYS A 594 -9.05 11.43 -25.24
C LYS A 594 -8.47 12.84 -25.31
N VAL A 595 -7.25 13.00 -24.82
CA VAL A 595 -6.46 14.24 -24.90
C VAL A 595 -5.23 14.13 -25.79
N VAL A 596 -5.04 12.96 -26.41
CA VAL A 596 -4.08 12.71 -27.47
C VAL A 596 -4.79 11.98 -28.62
N ASP A 597 -4.42 12.28 -29.86
CA ASP A 597 -4.90 11.54 -31.02
C ASP A 597 -4.12 10.22 -31.18
N ASP A 598 -4.53 9.40 -32.16
CA ASP A 598 -3.91 8.09 -32.41
C ASP A 598 -2.44 8.19 -32.90
N ASN A 599 -1.97 9.40 -33.23
CA ASN A 599 -0.57 9.68 -33.58
C ASN A 599 0.21 10.28 -32.38
N GLY A 600 -0.40 10.38 -31.20
CA GLY A 600 0.19 10.97 -30.00
C GLY A 600 0.18 12.50 -29.96
N ASN A 601 -0.51 13.19 -30.87
CA ASN A 601 -0.60 14.65 -30.84
C ASN A 601 -1.60 15.09 -29.77
N PRO A 602 -1.28 16.10 -28.94
CA PRO A 602 -2.22 16.68 -27.98
C PRO A 602 -3.52 17.18 -28.62
N ILE A 603 -4.64 17.01 -27.91
CA ILE A 603 -5.96 17.57 -28.21
C ILE A 603 -6.33 18.55 -27.08
N PRO A 604 -5.87 19.82 -27.16
CA PRO A 604 -5.94 20.75 -26.02
C PRO A 604 -7.37 21.08 -25.57
N GLU A 605 -8.34 21.05 -26.47
CA GLU A 605 -9.75 21.34 -26.16
C GLU A 605 -10.35 20.36 -25.14
N ASN A 606 -9.82 19.14 -25.07
CA ASN A 606 -10.28 18.09 -24.16
C ASN A 606 -9.55 18.14 -22.81
N MET A 607 -8.51 18.96 -22.66
CA MET A 607 -7.74 19.12 -21.42
C MET A 607 -8.34 20.20 -20.50
N LEU A 608 -8.02 20.12 -19.22
CA LEU A 608 -8.20 21.20 -18.24
C LEU A 608 -6.88 21.95 -18.07
N THR A 609 -6.92 23.28 -17.97
CA THR A 609 -5.76 24.08 -17.50
C THR A 609 -5.60 23.94 -15.99
N ASP A 610 -4.45 24.31 -15.43
CA ASP A 610 -4.24 24.30 -13.97
C ASP A 610 -5.30 25.13 -13.23
N GLU A 611 -5.67 26.31 -13.74
CA GLU A 611 -6.72 27.10 -13.10
C GLU A 611 -8.09 26.42 -13.17
N GLN A 612 -8.36 25.68 -14.24
CA GLN A 612 -9.60 24.91 -14.38
C GLN A 612 -9.60 23.70 -13.45
N TRP A 613 -8.48 23.00 -13.31
CA TRP A 613 -8.29 21.91 -12.34
C TRP A 613 -8.57 22.40 -10.92
N GLU A 614 -7.96 23.51 -10.53
CA GLU A 614 -8.20 24.11 -9.21
C GLU A 614 -9.65 24.54 -9.03
N ALA A 615 -10.27 25.13 -10.05
CA ALA A 615 -11.67 25.53 -9.98
C ALA A 615 -12.61 24.33 -9.82
N VAL A 616 -12.41 23.22 -10.55
CA VAL A 616 -13.28 22.04 -10.44
C VAL A 616 -13.03 21.23 -9.17
N LEU A 617 -11.81 21.21 -8.64
CA LEU A 617 -11.43 20.46 -7.43
C LEU A 617 -11.65 21.24 -6.13
N THR A 618 -11.84 22.56 -6.19
CA THR A 618 -12.15 23.38 -5.01
C THR A 618 -13.63 23.30 -4.66
N SER A 619 -13.94 22.68 -3.52
CA SER A 619 -15.31 22.55 -3.04
C SER A 619 -16.03 23.90 -2.94
N GLY A 620 -17.25 23.96 -3.48
CA GLY A 620 -18.12 25.14 -3.35
C GLY A 620 -17.93 26.23 -4.42
N THR A 621 -17.04 26.07 -5.39
CA THR A 621 -17.02 26.90 -6.61
C THR A 621 -18.22 26.60 -7.52
N ASN A 622 -18.48 27.44 -8.53
CA ASN A 622 -19.54 27.15 -9.51
C ASN A 622 -19.14 25.97 -10.41
N GLU A 623 -17.86 25.92 -10.75
CA GLU A 623 -17.22 24.92 -11.59
C GLU A 623 -17.30 23.56 -10.91
N ASN A 624 -16.91 23.45 -9.64
CA ASN A 624 -17.04 22.23 -8.84
C ASN A 624 -18.50 21.75 -8.79
N ARG A 625 -19.47 22.63 -8.52
CA ARG A 625 -20.90 22.25 -8.52
C ARG A 625 -21.38 21.72 -9.87
N ALA A 626 -20.99 22.37 -10.97
CA ALA A 626 -21.36 21.92 -12.31
C ALA A 626 -20.69 20.58 -12.65
N PHE A 627 -19.46 20.39 -12.19
CA PHE A 627 -18.68 19.17 -12.39
C PHE A 627 -19.29 17.98 -11.63
N LEU A 628 -19.66 18.16 -10.36
CA LEU A 628 -20.39 17.15 -9.57
C LEU A 628 -21.75 16.81 -10.19
N ALA A 629 -22.49 17.81 -10.68
CA ALA A 629 -23.75 17.59 -11.39
C ALA A 629 -23.57 16.79 -12.71
N GLY A 630 -22.39 16.85 -13.33
CA GLY A 630 -22.02 15.97 -14.43
C GLY A 630 -21.81 14.53 -13.98
N MET A 631 -21.07 14.33 -12.87
CA MET A 631 -20.87 13.01 -12.25
C MET A 631 -22.20 12.37 -11.81
N ASP A 632 -23.16 13.17 -11.33
CA ASP A 632 -24.49 12.71 -10.91
C ASP A 632 -25.21 11.89 -11.99
N LYS A 633 -24.88 12.04 -13.29
CA LYS A 633 -25.45 11.19 -14.34
C LYS A 633 -25.15 9.70 -14.10
N ALA A 634 -23.87 9.37 -13.88
CA ALA A 634 -23.46 8.01 -13.55
C ALA A 634 -23.89 7.63 -12.12
N GLY A 635 -23.77 8.55 -11.16
CA GLY A 635 -24.23 8.33 -9.78
C GLY A 635 -25.71 7.92 -9.69
N ASN A 636 -26.60 8.58 -10.45
CA ASN A 636 -28.02 8.24 -10.52
C ASN A 636 -28.29 6.90 -11.22
N ALA A 637 -27.48 6.53 -12.21
CA ALA A 637 -27.57 5.22 -12.85
C ALA A 637 -27.14 4.09 -11.90
N LEU A 638 -26.02 4.29 -11.18
CA LEU A 638 -25.53 3.38 -10.14
C LEU A 638 -26.52 3.26 -8.97
N LYS A 639 -27.22 4.36 -8.61
CA LYS A 639 -28.28 4.33 -7.60
C LYS A 639 -29.40 3.37 -7.97
N GLN A 640 -29.81 3.32 -9.24
CA GLN A 640 -30.84 2.38 -9.70
C GLN A 640 -30.41 0.91 -9.60
N LEU A 641 -29.10 0.63 -9.59
CA LEU A 641 -28.55 -0.70 -9.33
C LEU A 641 -28.51 -0.99 -7.83
N GLN A 642 -28.14 0.00 -7.01
CA GLN A 642 -28.23 -0.11 -5.55
C GLN A 642 -29.66 -0.41 -5.09
N ASP A 643 -30.64 0.32 -5.62
CA ASP A 643 -32.06 0.14 -5.27
C ASP A 643 -32.59 -1.23 -5.71
N ALA A 644 -31.91 -1.87 -6.67
CA ALA A 644 -32.16 -3.24 -7.10
C ALA A 644 -31.31 -4.29 -6.33
N GLY A 645 -30.54 -3.88 -5.32
CA GLY A 645 -29.69 -4.78 -4.53
C GLY A 645 -28.44 -5.28 -5.25
N ILE A 646 -28.04 -4.67 -6.36
CA ILE A 646 -26.95 -5.15 -7.21
C ILE A 646 -25.64 -4.46 -6.82
N PRO A 647 -24.61 -5.20 -6.36
CA PRO A 647 -23.28 -4.64 -6.18
C PRO A 647 -22.58 -4.45 -7.52
N VAL A 648 -21.73 -3.43 -7.60
CA VAL A 648 -21.04 -3.04 -8.84
C VAL A 648 -19.55 -2.89 -8.56
N LEU A 649 -18.73 -3.57 -9.35
CA LEU A 649 -17.31 -3.26 -9.47
C LEU A 649 -17.20 -1.95 -10.27
N TRP A 650 -17.01 -0.83 -9.58
CA TRP A 650 -17.02 0.51 -10.17
C TRP A 650 -15.59 0.94 -10.51
N ARG A 651 -15.31 1.11 -11.80
CA ARG A 651 -13.97 1.42 -12.34
C ARG A 651 -13.96 2.78 -13.07
N PRO A 652 -14.12 3.91 -12.35
CA PRO A 652 -14.04 5.23 -12.96
C PRO A 652 -12.58 5.59 -13.29
N PHE A 653 -12.39 6.56 -14.18
CA PHE A 653 -11.09 7.20 -14.44
C PHE A 653 -9.92 6.22 -14.65
N HIS A 654 -10.18 5.08 -15.29
CA HIS A 654 -9.20 4.05 -15.61
C HIS A 654 -8.10 4.54 -16.57
N GLU A 655 -6.96 3.85 -16.59
CA GLU A 655 -5.77 4.17 -17.38
C GLU A 655 -5.24 5.60 -17.13
N PHE A 656 -5.37 6.09 -15.90
CA PHE A 656 -5.01 7.44 -15.51
C PHE A 656 -3.52 7.77 -15.74
N ASP A 657 -2.64 6.81 -15.49
CA ASP A 657 -1.18 6.93 -15.58
C ASP A 657 -0.68 6.94 -17.03
N GLY A 658 -1.51 6.49 -17.99
CA GLY A 658 -1.23 6.62 -19.41
C GLY A 658 -1.36 8.06 -19.93
N ALA A 659 -2.08 8.91 -19.19
CA ALA A 659 -2.30 10.33 -19.49
C ALA A 659 -2.85 10.63 -20.90
N TRP A 660 -3.45 9.65 -21.58
CA TRP A 660 -4.18 9.84 -22.84
C TRP A 660 -5.64 10.23 -22.63
N PHE A 661 -6.17 10.07 -21.41
CA PHE A 661 -7.46 10.62 -21.01
C PHE A 661 -7.32 11.87 -20.15
N TRP A 662 -8.33 12.75 -20.20
CA TRP A 662 -8.25 14.05 -19.53
C TRP A 662 -8.04 13.95 -18.02
N TRP A 663 -8.58 12.90 -17.37
CA TRP A 663 -8.43 12.68 -15.93
C TRP A 663 -7.01 12.33 -15.50
N GLY A 664 -6.20 11.78 -16.41
CA GLY A 664 -4.79 11.49 -16.18
C GLY A 664 -3.85 12.62 -16.57
N LYS A 665 -4.26 13.49 -17.50
CA LYS A 665 -3.35 14.48 -18.11
C LYS A 665 -2.79 15.53 -17.15
N GLY A 666 -3.50 15.79 -16.05
CA GLY A 666 -3.07 16.71 -15.00
C GLY A 666 -1.92 16.20 -14.12
N GLY A 667 -1.56 14.92 -14.21
CA GLY A 667 -0.59 14.29 -13.31
C GLY A 667 -1.23 13.71 -12.05
N SER A 668 -0.43 12.97 -11.29
CA SER A 668 -0.91 12.16 -10.15
C SER A 668 -1.59 12.95 -9.04
N GLU A 669 -1.21 14.22 -8.82
CA GLU A 669 -1.82 15.08 -7.79
C GLU A 669 -3.30 15.38 -8.09
N TYR A 670 -3.59 15.92 -9.28
CA TYR A 670 -4.96 16.23 -9.68
C TYR A 670 -5.82 14.97 -9.82
N PHE A 671 -5.23 13.87 -10.30
CA PHE A 671 -5.92 12.58 -10.37
C PHE A 671 -6.38 12.10 -8.98
N LYS A 672 -5.50 12.10 -7.97
CA LYS A 672 -5.88 11.68 -6.61
C LYS A 672 -6.99 12.54 -6.03
N ARG A 673 -6.91 13.86 -6.20
CA ARG A 673 -7.96 14.80 -5.76
C ARG A 673 -9.29 14.53 -6.47
N LEU A 674 -9.25 14.27 -7.78
CA LEU A 674 -10.42 13.90 -8.58
C LEU A 674 -11.06 12.57 -8.12
N TRP A 675 -10.23 11.55 -7.90
CA TRP A 675 -10.65 10.25 -7.40
C TRP A 675 -11.35 10.36 -6.04
N ILE A 676 -10.68 11.01 -5.07
CA ILE A 676 -11.21 11.21 -3.72
C ILE A 676 -12.49 12.06 -3.74
N MET A 677 -12.58 13.06 -4.62
CA MET A 677 -13.80 13.85 -4.80
C MET A 677 -14.96 12.99 -5.28
N MET A 678 -14.79 12.16 -6.30
CA MET A 678 -15.86 11.25 -6.75
C MET A 678 -16.18 10.20 -5.67
N TYR A 679 -15.17 9.65 -5.00
CA TYR A 679 -15.36 8.72 -3.90
C TYR A 679 -16.26 9.30 -2.81
N ASN A 680 -15.92 10.48 -2.30
CA ASN A 680 -16.69 11.14 -1.26
C ASN A 680 -18.08 11.52 -1.75
N HIS A 681 -18.19 12.03 -2.97
CA HIS A 681 -19.48 12.42 -3.51
C HIS A 681 -20.43 11.22 -3.70
N TYR A 682 -19.95 10.13 -4.31
CA TYR A 682 -20.77 8.94 -4.54
C TYR A 682 -21.07 8.20 -3.24
N THR A 683 -20.07 8.02 -2.39
CA THR A 683 -20.19 7.23 -1.15
C THR A 683 -20.93 8.00 -0.07
N ASN A 684 -20.54 9.25 0.19
CA ASN A 684 -21.03 10.02 1.34
C ASN A 684 -22.25 10.88 0.97
N ASP A 685 -22.19 11.62 -0.15
CA ASP A 685 -23.27 12.56 -0.51
C ASP A 685 -24.48 11.83 -1.14
N LEU A 686 -24.22 10.91 -2.09
CA LEU A 686 -25.26 10.13 -2.78
C LEU A 686 -25.64 8.82 -2.05
N GLY A 687 -24.83 8.40 -1.07
CA GLY A 687 -25.06 7.18 -0.30
C GLY A 687 -25.03 5.91 -1.17
N LEU A 688 -24.11 5.86 -2.15
CA LEU A 688 -23.88 4.70 -3.01
C LEU A 688 -22.97 3.69 -2.29
N ASN A 689 -23.61 2.82 -1.55
CA ASN A 689 -23.02 1.76 -0.74
C ASN A 689 -22.92 0.40 -1.48
N ASN A 690 -23.41 0.30 -2.70
CA ASN A 690 -23.30 -0.91 -3.52
C ASN A 690 -22.01 -0.98 -4.35
N LEU A 691 -21.16 0.05 -4.30
CA LEU A 691 -19.95 0.14 -5.10
C LEU A 691 -18.77 -0.55 -4.42
N ILE A 692 -17.98 -1.25 -5.23
CA ILE A 692 -16.65 -1.75 -4.90
C ILE A 692 -15.69 -0.99 -5.82
N TRP A 693 -14.81 -0.17 -5.26
CA TRP A 693 -13.96 0.77 -5.98
C TRP A 693 -12.75 0.08 -6.61
N VAL A 694 -12.67 0.12 -7.94
CA VAL A 694 -11.65 -0.56 -8.74
C VAL A 694 -10.73 0.46 -9.39
N LEU A 695 -9.46 0.49 -8.99
CA LEU A 695 -8.44 1.41 -9.52
C LEU A 695 -7.62 0.74 -10.64
N GLY A 696 -7.77 1.21 -11.87
CA GLY A 696 -7.11 0.63 -13.06
C GLY A 696 -5.97 1.47 -13.61
N TYR A 697 -4.75 0.92 -13.50
CA TYR A 697 -3.55 1.42 -14.18
C TYR A 697 -3.54 1.04 -15.67
N SER A 698 -2.79 1.80 -16.47
CA SER A 698 -2.55 1.55 -17.89
C SER A 698 -1.46 0.52 -18.12
N HIS A 699 -1.38 0.01 -19.36
CA HIS A 699 -0.30 -0.89 -19.79
C HIS A 699 1.07 -0.21 -19.98
N ASN A 700 1.10 1.14 -19.98
CA ASN A 700 2.26 1.99 -20.32
C ASN A 700 2.79 2.82 -19.13
N GLY A 701 2.46 2.44 -17.89
CA GLY A 701 2.76 3.21 -16.67
C GLY A 701 4.24 3.56 -16.37
N THR A 702 5.15 3.35 -17.32
CA THR A 702 6.56 3.79 -17.30
C THR A 702 6.83 5.05 -18.13
N ASP A 703 5.92 5.50 -19.00
CA ASP A 703 6.24 6.50 -20.04
C ASP A 703 6.15 7.98 -19.62
N TYR A 704 5.53 8.30 -18.48
CA TYR A 704 5.41 9.70 -18.01
C TYR A 704 6.39 10.12 -16.89
N GLY A 705 7.29 9.24 -16.45
CA GLY A 705 8.34 9.59 -15.49
C GLY A 705 7.85 9.89 -14.06
N GLU A 706 6.56 9.73 -13.77
CA GLU A 706 6.01 9.77 -12.40
C GLU A 706 5.99 8.37 -11.78
N ASN A 707 6.38 8.25 -10.52
CA ASN A 707 6.35 6.98 -9.79
C ASN A 707 4.90 6.46 -9.71
N LEU A 708 4.64 5.21 -10.11
CA LEU A 708 3.32 4.58 -10.05
C LEU A 708 2.63 4.69 -8.68
N ALA A 709 3.41 4.69 -7.60
CA ALA A 709 2.92 4.89 -6.24
C ALA A 709 2.28 6.27 -6.04
N ASN A 710 2.73 7.30 -6.76
CA ASN A 710 2.21 8.67 -6.62
C ASN A 710 0.75 8.78 -7.05
N TRP A 711 0.30 7.92 -7.97
CA TRP A 711 -1.06 7.88 -8.47
C TRP A 711 -2.02 7.15 -7.52
N TYR A 712 -1.51 6.42 -6.54
CA TYR A 712 -2.34 5.64 -5.63
C TYR A 712 -3.08 6.56 -4.63
N PRO A 713 -4.42 6.60 -4.63
CA PRO A 713 -5.19 7.46 -3.73
C PRO A 713 -5.23 6.92 -2.29
N GLY A 714 -4.76 5.69 -2.04
CA GLY A 714 -4.65 5.08 -0.71
C GLY A 714 -5.71 4.02 -0.41
N ASN A 715 -5.41 3.13 0.54
CA ASN A 715 -6.25 1.97 0.90
C ASN A 715 -7.69 2.31 1.32
N ARG A 716 -7.93 3.54 1.79
CA ARG A 716 -9.25 4.06 2.19
C ARG A 716 -10.17 4.38 1.02
N TYR A 717 -9.65 4.47 -0.20
CA TYR A 717 -10.39 4.93 -1.38
C TYR A 717 -10.42 3.90 -2.51
N CYS A 718 -9.87 2.71 -2.29
CA CYS A 718 -9.81 1.61 -3.26
C CYS A 718 -10.08 0.26 -2.59
N ASP A 719 -10.76 -0.63 -3.30
CA ASP A 719 -11.06 -1.99 -2.87
C ASP A 719 -10.26 -3.03 -3.67
N ILE A 720 -10.08 -2.77 -4.96
CA ILE A 720 -9.36 -3.62 -5.90
C ILE A 720 -8.48 -2.73 -6.76
N VAL A 721 -7.28 -3.20 -7.08
CA VAL A 721 -6.33 -2.50 -7.95
C VAL A 721 -5.96 -3.43 -9.10
N GLY A 722 -5.50 -2.89 -10.21
CA GLY A 722 -5.15 -3.73 -11.35
C GLY A 722 -4.67 -2.93 -12.55
N ALA A 723 -4.50 -3.61 -13.66
CA ALA A 723 -4.00 -3.01 -14.89
C ALA A 723 -4.78 -3.47 -16.11
N ASP A 724 -4.68 -2.65 -17.14
CA ASP A 724 -5.19 -2.90 -18.48
C ASP A 724 -3.97 -3.34 -19.34
N SER A 725 -4.08 -4.35 -20.20
CA SER A 725 -3.02 -4.77 -21.13
C SER A 725 -3.54 -5.16 -22.51
N TYR A 726 -3.00 -4.53 -23.55
CA TYR A 726 -3.32 -4.82 -24.94
C TYR A 726 -2.13 -5.37 -25.73
N GLU A 727 -1.01 -5.63 -25.05
CA GLU A 727 0.13 -6.25 -25.71
C GLU A 727 -0.17 -7.72 -26.01
N VAL A 728 0.12 -8.14 -27.25
CA VAL A 728 0.05 -9.54 -27.67
C VAL A 728 1.23 -10.27 -27.04
N SER A 729 1.12 -10.54 -25.75
CA SER A 729 2.13 -11.26 -25.00
C SER A 729 2.13 -12.72 -25.46
N GLN A 730 2.99 -13.03 -26.43
CA GLN A 730 3.45 -14.40 -26.67
C GLN A 730 4.28 -14.94 -25.48
N ASN A 731 4.48 -14.16 -24.41
CA ASN A 731 5.53 -14.35 -23.39
C ASN A 731 5.09 -14.26 -21.91
N GLY A 732 3.80 -14.32 -21.54
CA GLY A 732 3.36 -14.48 -20.13
C GLY A 732 2.02 -13.81 -19.74
N ALA A 733 1.55 -14.06 -18.50
CA ALA A 733 0.33 -13.47 -17.92
C ALA A 733 0.52 -12.06 -17.35
N GLU A 734 1.21 -11.17 -18.08
CA GLU A 734 1.35 -9.75 -17.72
C GLU A 734 1.97 -9.49 -16.34
N GLY A 735 2.87 -10.37 -15.87
CA GLY A 735 3.58 -10.20 -14.60
C GLY A 735 4.37 -8.88 -14.48
N ARG A 736 4.73 -8.28 -15.62
CA ARG A 736 5.35 -6.94 -15.70
C ARG A 736 4.45 -5.82 -15.16
N LEU A 737 3.13 -5.98 -15.25
CA LEU A 737 2.14 -5.03 -14.73
C LEU A 737 1.75 -5.40 -13.30
N TYR A 738 1.64 -6.71 -13.01
CA TYR A 738 1.29 -7.21 -11.68
C TYR A 738 2.29 -6.75 -10.61
N ASN A 739 3.58 -6.96 -10.84
CA ASN A 739 4.60 -6.78 -9.80
C ASN A 739 4.73 -5.33 -9.31
N PRO A 740 4.78 -4.29 -10.17
CA PRO A 740 4.82 -2.90 -9.71
C PRO A 740 3.57 -2.53 -8.89
N ILE A 741 2.39 -2.99 -9.28
CA ILE A 741 1.14 -2.72 -8.55
C ILE A 741 1.15 -3.44 -7.20
N TYR A 742 1.61 -4.70 -7.18
CA TYR A 742 1.74 -5.47 -5.95
C TYR A 742 2.71 -4.81 -4.96
N LYS A 743 3.77 -4.14 -5.44
CA LYS A 743 4.67 -3.36 -4.57
C LYS A 743 3.98 -2.17 -3.91
N ILE A 744 2.95 -1.59 -4.54
CA ILE A 744 2.21 -0.43 -4.01
C ILE A 744 1.21 -0.88 -2.93
N VAL A 745 0.47 -1.96 -3.17
CA VAL A 745 -0.66 -2.36 -2.30
C VAL A 745 -0.41 -3.61 -1.45
N GLY A 746 0.63 -4.38 -1.76
CA GLY A 746 0.97 -5.64 -1.09
C GLY A 746 -0.20 -6.62 -1.05
N ASN A 747 -0.38 -7.29 0.09
CA ASN A 747 -1.52 -8.19 0.32
C ASN A 747 -2.80 -7.46 0.76
N ALA A 748 -2.82 -6.12 0.79
CA ALA A 748 -3.97 -5.38 1.29
C ALA A 748 -5.17 -5.40 0.35
N LYS A 749 -4.96 -5.66 -0.96
CA LYS A 749 -5.99 -5.59 -2.00
C LYS A 749 -5.81 -6.72 -3.02
N PRO A 750 -6.89 -7.32 -3.54
CA PRO A 750 -6.82 -8.18 -4.72
C PRO A 750 -6.33 -7.41 -5.95
N LEU A 751 -5.56 -8.08 -6.82
CA LEU A 751 -5.07 -7.53 -8.07
C LEU A 751 -5.82 -8.12 -9.27
N ALA A 752 -6.31 -7.29 -10.18
CA ALA A 752 -7.08 -7.71 -11.35
C ALA A 752 -6.45 -7.31 -12.69
N LEU A 753 -6.63 -8.15 -13.71
CA LEU A 753 -6.34 -7.79 -15.10
C LEU A 753 -7.64 -7.23 -15.71
N HIS A 754 -7.84 -5.92 -15.58
CA HIS A 754 -9.13 -5.29 -15.88
C HIS A 754 -9.49 -5.30 -17.35
N GLU A 755 -8.50 -5.16 -18.22
CA GLU A 755 -8.69 -5.24 -19.66
C GLU A 755 -7.56 -6.07 -20.22
N THR A 756 -7.90 -7.00 -21.10
CA THR A 756 -6.91 -7.78 -21.84
C THR A 756 -7.30 -7.92 -23.30
N GLY A 757 -6.31 -7.84 -24.20
CA GLY A 757 -6.46 -8.29 -25.58
C GLY A 757 -6.45 -9.82 -25.66
N LEU A 758 -5.26 -10.39 -25.79
CA LEU A 758 -5.04 -11.84 -25.77
C LEU A 758 -5.20 -12.40 -24.36
N ILE A 759 -6.11 -13.36 -24.17
CA ILE A 759 -6.28 -14.06 -22.89
C ILE A 759 -5.06 -14.96 -22.65
N PRO A 760 -4.34 -14.83 -21.52
CA PRO A 760 -3.24 -15.74 -21.21
C PRO A 760 -3.71 -17.21 -21.14
N SER A 761 -2.83 -18.16 -21.47
CA SER A 761 -3.17 -19.59 -21.41
C SER A 761 -3.40 -20.03 -19.96
N GLU A 762 -4.00 -21.21 -19.75
CA GLU A 762 -4.24 -21.76 -18.41
C GLU A 762 -2.95 -21.73 -17.56
N GLY A 763 -1.86 -22.32 -18.07
CA GLY A 763 -0.58 -22.33 -17.36
C GLY A 763 0.02 -20.94 -17.10
N GLN A 764 -0.29 -19.94 -17.92
CA GLN A 764 0.16 -18.57 -17.70
C GLN A 764 -0.66 -17.89 -16.60
N LEU A 765 -1.98 -18.13 -16.56
CA LEU A 765 -2.86 -17.57 -15.54
C LEU A 765 -2.53 -18.09 -14.12
N GLU A 766 -1.94 -19.27 -14.02
CA GLU A 766 -1.41 -19.81 -12.76
C GLU A 766 -0.09 -19.14 -12.32
N GLU A 767 0.72 -18.63 -13.26
CA GLU A 767 2.02 -17.99 -12.96
C GLU A 767 1.91 -16.59 -12.36
N VAL A 768 0.83 -15.86 -12.68
CA VAL A 768 0.58 -14.49 -12.20
C VAL A 768 -0.83 -14.43 -11.64
N PRO A 769 -1.01 -14.28 -10.32
CA PRO A 769 -2.27 -14.59 -9.67
C PRO A 769 -3.27 -13.43 -9.74
N TRP A 770 -3.65 -13.02 -10.95
CA TRP A 770 -4.75 -12.08 -11.15
C TRP A 770 -6.07 -12.69 -10.63
N VAL A 771 -6.89 -11.88 -9.95
CA VAL A 771 -8.18 -12.34 -9.42
C VAL A 771 -9.26 -12.47 -10.50
N TRP A 772 -9.14 -11.71 -11.59
CA TRP A 772 -9.92 -11.88 -12.81
C TRP A 772 -9.12 -11.41 -14.03
N PHE A 773 -9.56 -11.86 -15.19
CA PHE A 773 -9.25 -11.23 -16.47
C PHE A 773 -10.54 -10.71 -17.10
N MET A 774 -10.46 -9.67 -17.94
CA MET A 774 -11.61 -9.25 -18.73
C MET A 774 -11.18 -8.86 -20.14
N THR A 775 -11.59 -9.66 -21.12
CA THR A 775 -11.22 -9.44 -22.51
C THR A 775 -11.98 -8.24 -23.07
N TRP A 776 -11.28 -7.37 -23.82
CA TRP A 776 -11.96 -6.28 -24.51
C TRP A 776 -12.85 -6.83 -25.64
N HIS A 777 -13.81 -6.02 -26.07
CA HIS A 777 -14.83 -6.45 -27.03
C HIS A 777 -14.29 -6.54 -28.47
N THR A 778 -15.15 -6.92 -29.42
CA THR A 778 -14.85 -6.88 -30.88
C THR A 778 -13.65 -7.74 -31.29
N THR A 779 -12.68 -7.19 -32.03
CA THR A 779 -11.56 -7.94 -32.63
C THR A 779 -10.63 -8.54 -31.57
N TRP A 780 -10.53 -7.92 -30.39
CA TRP A 780 -9.79 -8.49 -29.26
C TRP A 780 -10.35 -9.84 -28.82
N LEU A 781 -11.67 -10.03 -28.87
CA LEU A 781 -12.26 -11.35 -28.61
C LEU A 781 -12.20 -12.27 -29.84
N THR A 782 -12.53 -11.78 -31.02
CA THR A 782 -12.82 -12.66 -32.18
C THR A 782 -11.63 -12.92 -33.12
N GLU A 783 -10.61 -12.06 -33.09
CA GLU A 783 -9.42 -12.17 -33.95
C GLU A 783 -8.17 -12.54 -33.13
N ASP A 784 -8.01 -11.95 -31.94
CA ASP A 784 -6.83 -12.18 -31.10
C ASP A 784 -6.94 -13.44 -30.23
N ASN A 785 -8.16 -13.93 -29.99
CA ASN A 785 -8.41 -15.17 -29.25
C ASN A 785 -9.09 -16.21 -30.16
N TRP A 786 -8.37 -17.30 -30.48
CA TRP A 786 -8.90 -18.38 -31.32
C TRP A 786 -9.70 -19.41 -30.50
N ASN A 787 -10.53 -20.20 -31.18
CA ASN A 787 -11.48 -21.13 -30.54
C ASN A 787 -10.82 -22.12 -29.58
N GLU A 788 -9.65 -22.67 -29.93
CA GLU A 788 -8.91 -23.58 -29.05
C GLU A 788 -8.45 -22.88 -27.77
N ARG A 789 -7.97 -21.63 -27.83
CA ARG A 789 -7.58 -20.84 -26.64
C ARG A 789 -8.79 -20.53 -25.76
N LEU A 790 -9.92 -20.13 -26.35
CA LEU A 790 -11.15 -19.88 -25.59
C LEU A 790 -11.64 -21.15 -24.89
N ASN A 791 -11.62 -22.30 -25.59
CA ASN A 791 -12.00 -23.58 -25.00
C ASN A 791 -11.07 -24.02 -23.89
N GLU A 792 -9.76 -23.87 -24.07
CA GLU A 792 -8.73 -24.15 -23.06
C GLU A 792 -9.02 -23.37 -21.77
N VAL A 793 -9.12 -22.04 -21.87
CA VAL A 793 -9.27 -21.18 -20.69
C VAL A 793 -10.63 -21.37 -20.01
N TYR A 794 -11.75 -21.35 -20.76
CA TYR A 794 -13.08 -21.42 -20.14
C TYR A 794 -13.48 -22.80 -19.61
N ASN A 795 -12.75 -23.87 -19.97
CA ASN A 795 -12.97 -25.21 -19.41
C ASN A 795 -11.86 -25.64 -18.43
N SER A 796 -10.97 -24.72 -18.04
CA SER A 796 -9.98 -24.94 -16.99
C SER A 796 -10.64 -24.99 -15.61
N ASP A 797 -10.19 -25.91 -14.75
CA ASP A 797 -10.60 -25.97 -13.34
C ASP A 797 -10.13 -24.73 -12.54
N TYR A 798 -9.16 -23.97 -13.05
CA TYR A 798 -8.63 -22.75 -12.43
C TYR A 798 -9.48 -21.51 -12.74
N VAL A 799 -10.28 -21.55 -13.82
CA VAL A 799 -11.04 -20.42 -14.33
C VAL A 799 -12.51 -20.55 -13.97
N ILE A 800 -13.00 -19.60 -13.16
CA ILE A 800 -14.38 -19.57 -12.69
C ILE A 800 -15.28 -18.92 -13.75
N THR A 801 -16.28 -19.68 -14.19
CA THR A 801 -17.32 -19.29 -15.15
C THR A 801 -18.66 -19.02 -14.46
N LEU A 802 -19.65 -18.50 -15.20
CA LEU A 802 -20.95 -18.08 -14.63
C LEU A 802 -21.64 -19.18 -13.82
N ASP A 803 -21.60 -20.43 -14.29
CA ASP A 803 -22.24 -21.59 -13.66
C ASP A 803 -21.55 -22.05 -12.37
N GLU A 804 -20.32 -21.58 -12.13
CA GLU A 804 -19.51 -21.92 -10.95
C GLU A 804 -19.57 -20.83 -9.87
N LEU A 805 -20.16 -19.68 -10.17
CA LEU A 805 -20.35 -18.62 -9.19
C LEU A 805 -21.34 -19.05 -8.09
N PRO A 806 -21.10 -18.67 -6.83
CA PRO A 806 -22.08 -18.85 -5.77
C PRO A 806 -23.29 -17.95 -6.01
N ASN A 807 -24.45 -18.37 -5.52
CA ASN A 807 -25.61 -17.49 -5.50
C ASN A 807 -25.41 -16.39 -4.44
N PHE A 808 -25.19 -15.17 -4.90
CA PHE A 808 -24.99 -14.03 -4.02
C PHE A 808 -26.28 -13.42 -3.45
N GLY A 809 -27.46 -13.87 -3.90
CA GLY A 809 -28.75 -13.52 -3.30
C GLY A 809 -29.25 -12.10 -3.60
N TYR A 810 -28.86 -11.54 -4.75
CA TYR A 810 -29.35 -10.24 -5.25
C TYR A 810 -30.71 -10.39 -5.94
#